data_AF-A0A8S9ZWQ2-F1
#
_entry.id   AF-A0A8S9ZWQ2-F1
#
_cell.length_a   1.000
_cell.length_b   1.000
_cell.length_c   1.000
_cell.angle_alpha   90.00
_cell.angle_beta   90.00
_cell.angle_gamma   90.00
#
_symmetry.space_group_name_H-M   'P 1'
#
loop_
_entity.id
_entity.type
_entity.pdbx_description
1 polymer ?
#
loop_
_entity_poly.entity_id
_entity_poly.type
_entity_poly.pdbx_seq_one_letter_code
_entity_poly.pdbx_strand_id
1 'polypeptide(L)'
;MDRLTWYQSGESMEEILCQAGSVGIYDGDVKQSSFEQGTVSLTYQRVIWADSNDPDCRLMLHHSLVQRIEKQNKSMFGKGAKIVVSVRPVPTDHPQGPILTRNNHSLRFVFRSGGEEDFFKRYMDALSKQMWQRASSSSSSASSLRTIGTQHINISNPGTIPHSSLMTTHQANNMGIRNVGILGIEKKLAEQHQRTHEHISEAFEDMSKLMDQAREMVNLSRNIAERIRQKKGEITDDETIRLKSYLLSLGVADPVTKSVFGAGAVFFERLAQELTNVLYKPLQECGGTMTLADAYCRWNRARGLELVSPEDLLNACNKLEKINSPIFLYTFANGVQVLQLCSLSMEKLTDEILEVVNTLTDNGRSPTGFSAAHLAKHSGISLVLASERLHMAEEQGKLCRDDTIQGLFFYPNNFSLLENSEENNKEKKMARRYDTRTTIFSPEGRLYQVEYALEAISQAGTCLGVRTNDGIFLVAEKRVTDKLLDSEVIREKIFKISKNVFCAVAGITSDANVLVEKLRVIAATHKTNYDDDIPIEQLVAILADFKQKYTQVGGKRPFGVSFLYAGWDIHHGFQLYQSDPSGNYSGWFATCIGKNQQAAVSQFKQEKLDSVENMSFEDAKKLIMKVLSKTLDKKPSVERLEVAELRMVNGNVVMRFLPTEEVQALIDANEEAGTPAV
;
A
#
# COMPACT_ATOMS: atom_id res chain seq x y z
N MET A 1 15.48 -24.34 -20.15
CA MET A 1 15.06 -22.95 -19.82
C MET A 1 13.56 -22.86 -19.56
N ASP A 2 12.81 -23.91 -19.84
CA ASP A 2 11.45 -24.21 -19.35
C ASP A 2 11.22 -24.04 -17.83
N ARG A 3 12.28 -24.00 -17.02
CA ARG A 3 12.24 -23.71 -15.56
C ARG A 3 12.22 -22.22 -15.20
N LEU A 4 12.47 -21.34 -16.17
CA LEU A 4 12.39 -19.89 -15.98
C LEU A 4 10.99 -19.41 -16.34
N THR A 5 10.43 -18.48 -15.58
CA THR A 5 9.16 -17.82 -15.92
C THR A 5 9.39 -16.38 -16.32
N TRP A 6 8.48 -15.84 -17.11
CA TRP A 6 8.43 -14.40 -17.39
C TRP A 6 7.98 -13.64 -16.15
N TYR A 7 8.60 -12.49 -15.90
CA TYR A 7 8.17 -11.58 -14.85
C TYR A 7 6.79 -10.99 -15.18
N GLN A 8 5.84 -11.09 -14.25
CA GLN A 8 4.49 -10.53 -14.41
C GLN A 8 4.38 -9.16 -13.76
N SER A 9 3.74 -8.21 -14.46
CA SER A 9 3.47 -6.88 -13.91
C SER A 9 2.45 -6.99 -12.76
N GLY A 10 2.80 -6.51 -11.57
CA GLY A 10 1.96 -6.58 -10.36
C GLY A 10 2.47 -7.49 -9.24
N GLU A 11 3.59 -8.20 -9.42
CA GLU A 11 4.21 -8.95 -8.33
C GLU A 11 4.85 -8.02 -7.28
N SER A 12 4.83 -8.45 -6.02
CA SER A 12 5.26 -7.66 -4.86
C SER A 12 6.74 -7.24 -4.94
N MET A 13 7.04 -6.05 -4.40
CA MET A 13 8.39 -5.51 -4.36
C MET A 13 9.22 -6.30 -3.34
N GLU A 14 10.10 -7.17 -3.84
CA GLU A 14 11.03 -7.96 -3.04
C GLU A 14 12.33 -7.21 -2.77
N GLU A 15 12.89 -7.39 -1.56
CA GLU A 15 14.21 -6.86 -1.24
C GLU A 15 15.30 -7.57 -2.05
N ILE A 16 16.13 -6.77 -2.73
CA ILE A 16 17.25 -7.27 -3.54
C ILE A 16 18.48 -7.42 -2.65
N LEU A 17 18.97 -8.65 -2.51
CA LEU A 17 20.15 -9.00 -1.70
C LEU A 17 21.45 -8.61 -2.38
N CYS A 18 21.55 -8.79 -3.68
CA CYS A 18 22.67 -8.35 -4.50
C CYS A 18 22.31 -8.37 -5.98
N GLN A 19 23.07 -7.61 -6.76
CA GLN A 19 22.96 -7.58 -8.22
C GLN A 19 24.34 -7.71 -8.86
N ALA A 20 24.38 -8.30 -10.04
CA ALA A 20 25.55 -8.30 -10.91
C ALA A 20 25.14 -8.00 -12.35
N GLY A 21 25.82 -7.05 -12.98
CA GLY A 21 25.64 -6.71 -14.39
C GLY A 21 26.45 -7.62 -15.33
N SER A 22 26.19 -7.51 -16.63
CA SER A 22 26.88 -8.27 -17.69
C SER A 22 26.89 -9.79 -17.45
N VAL A 23 25.75 -10.33 -17.04
CA VAL A 23 25.54 -11.77 -16.80
C VAL A 23 24.70 -12.36 -17.92
N GLY A 24 25.17 -13.45 -18.52
CA GLY A 24 24.39 -14.24 -19.49
C GLY A 24 23.80 -15.51 -18.85
N ILE A 25 22.64 -15.97 -19.34
CA ILE A 25 21.98 -17.19 -18.90
C ILE A 25 22.01 -18.25 -20.00
N TYR A 26 22.35 -19.47 -19.64
CA TYR A 26 22.42 -20.61 -20.55
C TYR A 26 21.68 -21.83 -20.02
N ASP A 27 21.10 -22.59 -20.93
CA ASP A 27 20.50 -23.90 -20.65
C ASP A 27 21.56 -25.00 -20.81
N GLY A 28 22.13 -25.45 -19.70
CA GLY A 28 23.28 -26.35 -19.70
C GLY A 28 24.50 -25.75 -20.40
N ASP A 29 25.05 -26.48 -21.37
CA ASP A 29 26.19 -26.07 -22.19
C ASP A 29 25.82 -25.22 -23.41
N VAL A 30 24.53 -25.06 -23.70
CA VAL A 30 24.07 -24.42 -24.94
C VAL A 30 24.15 -22.91 -24.81
N LYS A 31 25.03 -22.29 -25.60
CA LYS A 31 25.06 -20.83 -25.77
C LYS A 31 23.81 -20.37 -26.51
N GLN A 32 23.05 -19.47 -25.89
CA GLN A 32 21.86 -18.88 -26.49
C GLN A 32 22.13 -17.41 -26.73
N SER A 33 22.05 -16.98 -27.98
CA SER A 33 22.37 -15.60 -28.40
C SER A 33 21.43 -14.56 -27.80
N SER A 34 20.21 -14.96 -27.42
CA SER A 34 19.16 -14.05 -26.96
C SER A 34 19.27 -13.63 -25.50
N PHE A 35 20.10 -14.30 -24.68
CA PHE A 35 20.19 -14.05 -23.22
C PHE A 35 21.64 -13.89 -22.74
N GLU A 36 22.44 -13.16 -23.51
CA GLU A 36 23.88 -13.06 -23.27
C GLU A 36 24.31 -11.90 -22.36
N GLN A 37 23.50 -10.85 -22.26
CA GLN A 37 23.86 -9.62 -21.56
C GLN A 37 22.66 -9.08 -20.77
N GLY A 38 22.63 -9.38 -19.48
CA GLY A 38 21.62 -8.86 -18.56
C GLY A 38 22.17 -8.56 -17.18
N THR A 39 21.29 -8.02 -16.33
CA THR A 39 21.54 -7.82 -14.91
C THR A 39 20.82 -8.93 -14.14
N VAL A 40 21.57 -9.70 -13.36
CA VAL A 40 21.00 -10.70 -12.46
C VAL A 40 20.84 -10.10 -11.06
N SER A 41 19.66 -10.26 -10.47
CA SER A 41 19.29 -9.79 -9.14
C SER A 41 18.87 -10.99 -8.30
N LEU A 42 19.42 -11.09 -7.10
CA LEU A 42 19.06 -12.12 -6.13
C LEU A 42 18.14 -11.54 -5.07
N THR A 43 17.01 -12.19 -4.80
CA THR A 43 16.14 -11.90 -3.64
C THR A 43 16.16 -13.08 -2.68
N TYR A 44 15.41 -13.03 -1.58
CA TYR A 44 15.23 -14.21 -0.72
C TYR A 44 14.34 -15.30 -1.36
N GLN A 45 13.55 -14.96 -2.39
CA GLN A 45 12.54 -15.85 -2.97
C GLN A 45 12.94 -16.41 -4.34
N ARG A 46 13.69 -15.64 -5.13
CA ARG A 46 14.02 -15.97 -6.52
C ARG A 46 15.26 -15.25 -7.03
N VAL A 47 15.75 -15.73 -8.15
CA VAL A 47 16.72 -15.02 -9.00
C VAL A 47 15.97 -14.39 -10.16
N ILE A 48 16.16 -13.09 -10.39
CA ILE A 48 15.55 -12.33 -11.47
C ILE A 48 16.65 -11.88 -12.42
N TRP A 49 16.49 -12.11 -13.71
CA TRP A 49 17.39 -11.62 -14.73
C TRP A 49 16.65 -10.68 -15.67
N ALA A 50 17.20 -9.50 -15.89
CA ALA A 50 16.67 -8.51 -16.81
C ALA A 50 17.64 -8.32 -17.98
N ASP A 51 17.13 -8.35 -19.21
CA ASP A 51 17.95 -8.09 -20.40
C ASP A 51 18.46 -6.63 -20.39
N SER A 52 19.67 -6.40 -20.91
CA SER A 52 20.27 -5.05 -20.93
C SER A 52 19.76 -4.18 -22.07
N ASN A 53 19.22 -4.78 -23.13
CA ASN A 53 18.71 -4.09 -24.32
C ASN A 53 17.18 -3.96 -24.28
N ASP A 54 16.49 -4.90 -23.62
CA ASP A 54 15.04 -4.89 -23.43
C ASP A 54 14.66 -4.93 -21.93
N PRO A 55 14.31 -3.77 -21.34
CA PRO A 55 13.95 -3.66 -19.92
C PRO A 55 12.71 -4.46 -19.50
N ASP A 56 11.84 -4.79 -20.45
CA ASP A 56 10.62 -5.56 -20.26
C ASP A 56 10.89 -7.08 -20.37
N CYS A 57 12.01 -7.47 -20.95
CA CYS A 57 12.47 -8.85 -21.01
C CYS A 57 13.09 -9.28 -19.67
N ARG A 58 12.27 -9.87 -18.79
CA ARG A 58 12.70 -10.36 -17.47
C ARG A 58 12.35 -11.82 -17.25
N LEU A 59 13.35 -12.60 -16.86
CA LEU A 59 13.26 -14.02 -16.56
C LEU A 59 13.48 -14.29 -15.08
N MET A 60 12.78 -15.29 -14.54
CA MET A 60 12.78 -15.58 -13.11
C MET A 60 13.02 -17.05 -12.83
N LEU A 61 13.87 -17.33 -11.86
CA LEU A 61 14.07 -18.66 -11.30
C LEU A 61 13.66 -18.68 -9.84
N HIS A 62 12.54 -19.33 -9.53
CA HIS A 62 12.07 -19.47 -8.15
C HIS A 62 12.98 -20.42 -7.34
N HIS A 63 13.32 -20.06 -6.10
CA HIS A 63 14.25 -20.83 -5.28
C HIS A 63 13.76 -22.25 -4.93
N SER A 64 12.45 -22.51 -4.95
CA SER A 64 11.91 -23.86 -4.73
C SER A 64 12.34 -24.89 -5.79
N LEU A 65 12.70 -24.43 -6.99
CA LEU A 65 13.16 -25.25 -8.09
C LEU A 65 14.66 -25.54 -8.05
N VAL A 66 15.40 -24.82 -7.20
CA VAL A 66 16.86 -24.95 -7.08
C VAL A 66 17.21 -26.12 -6.17
N GLN A 67 17.97 -27.08 -6.69
CA GLN A 67 18.44 -28.23 -5.93
C GLN A 67 19.84 -28.02 -5.35
N ARG A 68 20.75 -27.48 -6.16
CA ARG A 68 22.12 -27.14 -5.75
C ARG A 68 22.69 -26.05 -6.65
N ILE A 69 23.64 -25.30 -6.11
CA ILE A 69 24.44 -24.34 -6.87
C ILE A 69 25.92 -24.70 -6.75
N GLU A 70 26.65 -24.63 -7.86
CA GLU A 70 28.06 -24.93 -7.94
C GLU A 70 28.79 -23.79 -8.65
N LYS A 71 29.91 -23.36 -8.08
CA LYS A 71 30.78 -22.38 -8.73
C LYS A 71 31.78 -23.11 -9.62
N GLN A 72 31.84 -22.72 -10.90
CA GLN A 72 32.92 -23.11 -11.80
C GLN A 72 33.84 -21.91 -12.03
N ASN A 73 35.05 -22.02 -11.51
CA ASN A 73 36.09 -21.01 -11.68
C ASN A 73 36.55 -20.94 -13.14
N LYS A 74 37.09 -19.78 -13.50
CA LYS A 74 37.59 -19.44 -14.84
C LYS A 74 38.59 -20.51 -15.32
N SER A 75 38.25 -21.22 -16.40
CA SER A 75 39.24 -22.05 -17.11
C SER A 75 40.26 -21.14 -17.79
N MET A 76 41.50 -21.61 -17.94
CA MET A 76 42.63 -20.86 -18.51
C MET A 76 42.34 -20.24 -19.90
N PHE A 77 41.31 -20.73 -20.61
CA PHE A 77 40.87 -20.27 -21.92
C PHE A 77 39.42 -19.71 -21.96
N GLY A 78 38.73 -19.62 -20.82
CA GLY A 78 37.31 -19.23 -20.73
C GLY A 78 37.08 -17.77 -20.33
N LYS A 79 36.25 -17.03 -21.07
CA LYS A 79 35.77 -15.70 -20.70
C LYS A 79 34.61 -15.81 -19.68
N GLY A 80 34.87 -15.42 -18.43
CA GLY A 80 33.86 -15.25 -17.36
C GLY A 80 33.75 -16.42 -16.37
N ALA A 81 33.52 -16.10 -15.09
CA ALA A 81 33.25 -17.10 -14.06
C ALA A 81 31.78 -17.55 -14.12
N LYS A 82 31.49 -18.80 -13.74
CA LYS A 82 30.16 -19.39 -13.94
C LYS A 82 29.57 -19.91 -12.64
N ILE A 83 28.28 -19.68 -12.44
CA ILE A 83 27.47 -20.32 -11.41
C ILE A 83 26.52 -21.28 -12.10
N VAL A 84 26.65 -22.57 -11.80
CA VAL A 84 25.81 -23.64 -12.33
C VAL A 84 24.74 -23.96 -11.30
N VAL A 85 23.48 -23.87 -11.69
CA VAL A 85 22.31 -24.12 -10.85
C VAL A 85 21.63 -25.39 -11.33
N SER A 86 21.69 -26.46 -10.53
CA SER A 86 20.92 -27.67 -10.82
C SER A 86 19.48 -27.47 -10.37
N VAL A 87 18.54 -27.78 -11.26
CA VAL A 87 17.11 -27.48 -11.08
C VAL A 87 16.27 -28.76 -11.13
N ARG A 88 15.21 -28.80 -10.32
CA ARG A 88 14.27 -29.92 -10.23
C ARG A 88 13.35 -29.99 -11.46
N PRO A 89 12.74 -31.15 -11.75
CA PRO A 89 11.66 -31.26 -12.72
C PRO A 89 10.47 -30.36 -12.34
N VAL A 90 9.82 -29.77 -13.34
CA VAL A 90 8.69 -28.85 -13.14
C VAL A 90 7.39 -29.64 -12.90
N PRO A 91 6.53 -29.24 -11.93
CA PRO A 91 5.17 -29.76 -11.77
C PRO A 91 4.27 -29.42 -12.97
N THR A 92 3.21 -30.19 -13.21
CA THR A 92 2.32 -30.04 -14.38
C THR A 92 1.66 -28.66 -14.54
N ASP A 93 1.58 -27.86 -13.47
CA ASP A 93 0.91 -26.54 -13.43
C ASP A 93 1.87 -25.34 -13.54
N HIS A 94 3.14 -25.54 -13.90
CA HIS A 94 4.10 -24.44 -13.97
C HIS A 94 3.95 -23.60 -15.26
N PRO A 95 4.06 -22.26 -15.20
CA PRO A 95 4.01 -21.39 -16.38
C PRO A 95 5.07 -21.76 -17.41
N GLN A 96 4.73 -21.62 -18.70
CA GLN A 96 5.66 -21.94 -19.79
C GLN A 96 6.84 -20.96 -19.82
N GLY A 97 8.06 -21.51 -19.75
CA GLY A 97 9.29 -20.75 -19.88
C GLY A 97 9.65 -20.40 -21.33
N PRO A 98 10.66 -19.53 -21.55
CA PRO A 98 11.00 -18.96 -22.86
C PRO A 98 11.43 -20.00 -23.90
N ILE A 99 11.92 -21.18 -23.50
CA ILE A 99 12.37 -22.25 -24.40
C ILE A 99 11.94 -23.62 -23.87
N LEU A 100 11.16 -24.35 -24.67
CA LEU A 100 10.58 -25.66 -24.37
C LEU A 100 11.52 -26.86 -24.68
N THR A 101 12.83 -26.69 -24.56
CA THR A 101 13.80 -27.75 -24.87
C THR A 101 13.85 -28.81 -23.77
N ARG A 102 13.69 -30.08 -24.16
CA ARG A 102 13.87 -31.23 -23.27
C ARG A 102 15.35 -31.60 -23.11
N ASN A 103 15.71 -31.97 -21.86
CA ASN A 103 16.89 -32.73 -21.42
C ASN A 103 18.11 -31.99 -20.85
N ASN A 104 17.99 -30.81 -20.21
CA ASN A 104 19.04 -30.31 -19.30
C ASN A 104 18.49 -29.92 -17.93
N HIS A 105 19.07 -30.49 -16.86
CA HIS A 105 18.69 -30.23 -15.47
C HIS A 105 19.54 -29.11 -14.83
N SER A 106 20.19 -28.27 -15.63
CA SER A 106 21.11 -27.25 -15.14
C SER A 106 20.98 -25.94 -15.91
N LEU A 107 20.87 -24.83 -15.18
CA LEU A 107 20.98 -23.47 -15.70
C LEU A 107 22.35 -22.90 -15.36
N ARG A 108 22.91 -22.03 -16.19
CA ARG A 108 24.21 -21.39 -15.93
C ARG A 108 24.12 -19.88 -16.02
N PHE A 109 24.61 -19.20 -14.99
CA PHE A 109 24.84 -17.76 -14.97
C PHE A 109 26.32 -17.49 -15.22
N VAL A 110 26.65 -16.74 -16.27
CA VAL A 110 28.04 -16.46 -16.66
C VAL A 110 28.33 -14.98 -16.48
N PHE A 111 29.21 -14.69 -15.53
CA PHE A 111 29.57 -13.34 -15.11
C PHE A 111 30.74 -12.85 -15.95
N ARG A 112 30.53 -11.79 -16.74
CA ARG A 112 31.54 -11.24 -17.64
C ARG A 112 32.32 -10.07 -17.02
N SER A 113 31.72 -9.32 -16.10
CA SER A 113 32.30 -8.12 -15.45
C SER A 113 32.66 -8.30 -13.97
N GLY A 114 32.73 -9.55 -13.48
CA GLY A 114 32.97 -9.85 -12.06
C GLY A 114 31.70 -9.81 -11.20
N GLY A 115 31.85 -10.00 -9.88
CA GLY A 115 30.75 -10.01 -8.91
C GLY A 115 30.21 -11.41 -8.59
N GLU A 116 30.76 -12.46 -9.20
CA GLU A 116 30.31 -13.83 -8.98
C GLU A 116 30.58 -14.36 -7.56
N GLU A 117 31.64 -13.87 -6.89
CA GLU A 117 32.00 -14.33 -5.53
C GLU A 117 30.96 -13.89 -4.51
N ASP A 118 30.64 -12.59 -4.50
CA ASP A 118 29.61 -12.03 -3.61
C ASP A 118 28.24 -12.60 -3.95
N PHE A 119 27.92 -12.70 -5.26
CA PHE A 119 26.66 -13.29 -5.70
C PHE A 119 26.53 -14.75 -5.27
N PHE A 120 27.56 -15.58 -5.45
CA PHE A 120 27.53 -16.99 -5.03
C PHE A 120 27.38 -17.13 -3.51
N LYS A 121 28.12 -16.33 -2.73
CA LYS A 121 28.04 -16.33 -1.26
C LYS A 121 26.65 -15.95 -0.76
N ARG A 122 26.07 -14.87 -1.30
CA ARG A 122 24.71 -14.43 -0.94
C ARG A 122 23.64 -15.39 -1.44
N TYR A 123 23.85 -16.04 -2.58
CA TYR A 123 22.92 -17.06 -3.07
C TYR A 123 22.92 -18.31 -2.19
N MET A 124 24.08 -18.76 -1.71
CA MET A 124 24.14 -19.82 -0.70
C MET A 124 23.43 -19.45 0.60
N ASP A 125 23.65 -18.22 1.10
CA ASP A 125 22.97 -17.72 2.29
C ASP A 125 21.45 -17.66 2.10
N ALA A 126 20.98 -17.10 0.99
CA ALA A 126 19.56 -17.05 0.65
C ALA A 126 18.93 -18.46 0.59
N LEU A 127 19.60 -19.41 -0.07
CA LEU A 127 19.14 -20.80 -0.14
C LEU A 127 19.12 -21.50 1.22
N SER A 128 20.07 -21.19 2.10
CA SER A 128 20.12 -21.77 3.45
C SER A 128 18.97 -21.31 4.34
N LYS A 129 18.50 -20.07 4.16
CA LYS A 129 17.43 -19.45 4.96
C LYS A 129 16.03 -19.94 4.58
N GLN A 130 15.86 -20.53 3.39
CA GLN A 130 14.60 -21.11 2.90
C GLN A 130 13.36 -20.20 3.06
N MET A 131 13.53 -18.88 2.95
CA MET A 131 12.47 -17.91 3.24
C MET A 131 11.27 -18.04 2.29
N TRP A 132 11.48 -18.54 1.06
CA TRP A 132 10.40 -18.83 0.12
C TRP A 132 9.43 -19.93 0.61
N GLN A 133 9.83 -20.77 1.57
CA GLN A 133 8.94 -21.75 2.19
C GLN A 133 8.03 -21.10 3.24
N ARG A 134 8.43 -19.96 3.81
CA ARG A 134 7.60 -19.18 4.75
C ARG A 134 6.54 -18.38 4.00
N ALA A 135 6.84 -17.93 2.78
CA ALA A 135 5.92 -17.17 1.93
C ALA A 135 4.69 -17.99 1.47
N SER A 136 4.77 -19.33 1.43
CA SER A 136 3.59 -20.21 1.27
C SER A 136 2.66 -20.24 2.49
N SER A 137 3.03 -19.57 3.58
CA SER A 137 2.29 -19.56 4.85
C SER A 137 2.09 -18.15 5.45
N SER A 138 2.50 -17.08 4.77
CA SER A 138 2.30 -15.72 5.28
C SER A 138 2.42 -14.66 4.18
N SER A 139 1.31 -14.30 3.56
CA SER A 139 1.17 -13.02 2.87
C SER A 139 0.22 -12.14 3.69
N SER A 140 0.75 -11.42 4.68
CA SER A 140 0.24 -10.14 5.19
C SER A 140 1.15 -9.59 6.27
N SER A 141 1.32 -8.25 6.25
CA SER A 141 1.71 -7.39 7.38
C SER A 141 3.18 -6.95 7.45
N ALA A 142 3.48 -5.83 6.81
CA ALA A 142 4.41 -4.85 7.35
C ALA A 142 3.91 -3.43 7.05
N SER A 143 3.08 -2.90 7.94
CA SER A 143 2.93 -1.46 8.13
C SER A 143 2.57 -1.15 9.58
N SER A 144 3.50 -0.46 10.25
CA SER A 144 3.29 0.50 11.36
C SER A 144 2.95 -0.07 12.75
N LEU A 145 3.35 0.50 13.89
CA LEU A 145 4.31 1.53 14.31
C LEU A 145 4.34 1.46 15.86
N ARG A 146 5.48 1.86 16.44
CA ARG A 146 5.79 2.31 17.83
C ARG A 146 4.62 2.53 18.82
N THR A 147 4.84 2.19 20.11
CA THR A 147 4.75 3.09 21.31
C THR A 147 5.09 2.39 22.65
N ILE A 148 6.17 2.89 23.30
CA ILE A 148 6.39 3.28 24.72
C ILE A 148 5.88 2.42 25.91
N GLY A 149 6.79 2.10 26.86
CA GLY A 149 6.58 2.39 28.31
C GLY A 149 6.85 1.31 29.38
N THR A 150 7.94 1.48 30.15
CA THR A 150 8.13 1.28 31.63
C THR A 150 7.87 -0.10 32.28
N GLN A 151 8.91 -0.82 32.76
CA GLN A 151 9.57 -0.81 34.09
C GLN A 151 8.83 -1.51 35.25
N HIS A 152 9.43 -2.57 35.84
CA HIS A 152 9.79 -2.83 37.27
C HIS A 152 10.10 -4.34 37.49
N ILE A 153 11.33 -4.78 37.88
CA ILE A 153 11.90 -5.03 39.24
C ILE A 153 11.25 -6.28 39.94
N ASN A 154 11.88 -7.38 40.43
CA ASN A 154 13.08 -7.54 41.28
C ASN A 154 13.47 -9.02 41.68
N ILE A 155 14.70 -9.20 42.25
CA ILE A 155 15.18 -10.17 43.31
C ILE A 155 15.58 -11.62 42.89
N SER A 156 16.71 -12.27 43.27
CA SER A 156 17.67 -12.18 44.41
C SER A 156 19.05 -12.84 44.12
N ASN A 157 20.07 -12.40 44.88
CA ASN A 157 21.50 -12.78 45.01
C ASN A 157 21.73 -14.06 45.90
N PRO A 158 22.95 -14.49 46.38
CA PRO A 158 24.34 -13.98 46.24
C PRO A 158 25.48 -15.04 46.07
N GLY A 159 26.75 -14.61 45.88
CA GLY A 159 27.92 -15.43 46.29
C GLY A 159 29.34 -15.07 45.77
N THR A 160 30.00 -14.08 46.41
CA THR A 160 31.45 -13.96 46.77
C THR A 160 32.62 -14.12 45.76
N ILE A 161 33.52 -13.11 45.80
CA ILE A 161 34.88 -12.99 45.19
C ILE A 161 35.94 -13.35 46.27
N PRO A 162 37.24 -13.64 45.97
CA PRO A 162 38.25 -12.57 45.82
C PRO A 162 39.41 -12.80 44.80
N HIS A 163 40.11 -11.68 44.53
CA HIS A 163 41.26 -11.40 43.66
C HIS A 163 42.55 -12.23 43.84
N SER A 164 43.40 -12.30 42.79
CA SER A 164 44.74 -11.63 42.72
C SER A 164 45.68 -12.20 41.62
N SER A 165 46.75 -11.46 41.34
CA SER A 165 47.51 -11.36 40.08
C SER A 165 48.89 -12.04 40.09
N LEU A 166 49.45 -12.21 38.87
CA LEU A 166 50.87 -12.20 38.43
C LEU A 166 51.61 -13.52 38.05
N MET A 167 51.94 -13.56 36.75
CA MET A 167 53.21 -13.88 36.07
C MET A 167 53.78 -15.31 35.88
N THR A 168 54.18 -15.52 34.61
CA THR A 168 55.32 -16.27 34.03
C THR A 168 55.28 -17.80 33.79
N THR A 169 55.19 -18.14 32.48
CA THR A 169 55.97 -19.14 31.70
C THR A 169 56.38 -20.48 32.33
N HIS A 170 55.78 -21.59 31.88
CA HIS A 170 56.37 -22.56 30.93
C HIS A 170 55.44 -23.77 30.68
N GLN A 171 55.68 -24.39 29.53
CA GLN A 171 54.97 -25.49 28.86
C GLN A 171 54.63 -26.72 29.73
N ALA A 172 53.42 -27.26 29.56
CA ALA A 172 53.18 -28.71 29.49
C ALA A 172 51.82 -29.02 28.85
N ASN A 173 51.83 -29.96 27.91
CA ASN A 173 50.68 -30.58 27.27
C ASN A 173 49.63 -31.10 28.27
N ASN A 174 48.36 -30.74 28.09
CA ASN A 174 47.29 -31.73 27.97
C ASN A 174 45.96 -31.13 27.48
N MET A 175 45.40 -31.78 26.46
CA MET A 175 44.00 -31.82 26.03
C MET A 175 43.05 -30.69 26.45
N GLY A 176 42.91 -29.69 25.58
CA GLY A 176 41.83 -28.71 25.62
C GLY A 176 40.52 -29.27 25.06
N ILE A 177 39.58 -29.51 25.96
CA ILE A 177 38.17 -29.83 25.71
C ILE A 177 37.58 -28.83 24.69
N ARG A 178 36.95 -29.35 23.63
CA ARG A 178 36.16 -28.57 22.67
C ARG A 178 34.95 -27.97 23.38
N ASN A 179 34.99 -26.67 23.69
CA ASN A 179 33.79 -25.93 24.05
C ASN A 179 32.96 -25.67 22.79
N VAL A 180 32.10 -26.63 22.46
CA VAL A 180 31.03 -26.47 21.47
C VAL A 180 29.84 -25.84 22.19
N GLY A 181 29.56 -24.56 21.93
CA GLY A 181 28.44 -23.84 22.51
C GLY A 181 28.34 -22.39 22.00
N ILE A 182 27.15 -21.80 22.10
CA ILE A 182 26.77 -20.46 21.61
C ILE A 182 27.78 -19.37 22.01
N LEU A 183 28.36 -19.47 23.21
CA LEU A 183 29.36 -18.53 23.73
C LEU A 183 30.67 -18.49 22.90
N GLY A 184 31.06 -19.62 22.29
CA GLY A 184 32.24 -19.70 21.43
C GLY A 184 32.00 -19.08 20.05
N ILE A 185 30.75 -19.10 19.58
CA ILE A 185 30.34 -18.46 18.33
C ILE A 185 30.25 -16.94 18.54
N GLU A 186 29.68 -16.47 19.65
CA GLU A 186 29.62 -15.05 19.98
C GLU A 186 31.01 -14.43 20.11
N LYS A 187 31.96 -15.10 20.79
CA LYS A 187 33.33 -14.60 20.90
C LYS A 187 34.03 -14.51 19.55
N LYS A 188 33.81 -15.50 18.68
CA LYS A 188 34.38 -15.53 17.33
C LYS A 188 33.73 -14.48 16.42
N LEU A 189 32.42 -14.25 16.55
CA LEU A 189 31.70 -13.20 15.83
C LEU A 189 32.17 -11.81 16.27
N ALA A 190 32.36 -11.60 17.58
CA ALA A 190 32.89 -10.34 18.13
C ALA A 190 34.34 -10.07 17.66
N GLU A 191 35.22 -11.07 17.70
CA GLU A 191 36.59 -10.96 17.17
C GLU A 191 36.59 -10.66 15.66
N GLN A 192 35.66 -11.25 14.91
CA GLN A 192 35.55 -11.02 13.46
C GLN A 192 34.99 -9.62 13.14
N HIS A 193 34.01 -9.15 13.92
CA HIS A 193 33.50 -7.77 13.82
C HIS A 193 34.58 -6.74 14.16
N GLN A 194 35.38 -6.99 15.19
CA GLN A 194 36.46 -6.07 15.59
C GLN A 194 37.55 -5.97 14.52
N ARG A 195 37.99 -7.11 13.95
CA ARG A 195 38.94 -7.10 12.81
C ARG A 195 38.37 -6.43 11.57
N THR A 196 37.08 -6.62 11.29
CA THR A 196 36.43 -5.97 10.15
C THR A 196 36.35 -4.46 10.36
N HIS A 197 36.13 -4.00 11.59
CA HIS A 197 36.12 -2.58 11.93
C HIS A 197 37.51 -1.95 11.82
N GLU A 198 38.55 -2.64 12.29
CA GLU A 198 39.95 -2.20 12.16
C GLU A 198 40.36 -2.06 10.68
N HIS A 199 40.06 -3.07 9.85
CA HIS A 199 40.34 -3.00 8.41
C HIS A 199 39.55 -1.90 7.68
N ILE A 200 38.30 -1.66 8.07
CA ILE A 200 37.50 -0.59 7.50
C ILE A 200 38.06 0.77 7.91
N SER A 201 38.48 0.92 9.17
CA SER A 201 39.07 2.17 9.67
C SER A 201 40.40 2.49 8.97
N GLU A 202 41.25 1.48 8.75
CA GLU A 202 42.51 1.60 8.00
C GLU A 202 42.27 1.96 6.52
N ALA A 203 41.24 1.39 5.88
CA ALA A 203 40.85 1.73 4.51
C ALA A 203 40.29 3.16 4.39
N PHE A 204 39.57 3.65 5.40
CA PHE A 204 39.09 5.04 5.43
C PHE A 204 40.23 6.03 5.67
N GLU A 205 41.23 5.66 6.47
CA GLU A 205 42.43 6.47 6.70
C GLU A 205 43.26 6.61 5.42
N ASP A 206 43.41 5.54 4.64
CA ASP A 206 44.11 5.57 3.36
C ASP A 206 43.34 6.30 2.25
N MET A 207 42.00 6.22 2.21
CA MET A 207 41.21 7.09 1.35
C MET A 207 41.34 8.56 1.73
N SER A 208 41.41 8.88 3.03
CA SER A 208 41.60 10.26 3.49
C SER A 208 42.96 10.81 3.04
N LYS A 209 44.03 9.99 3.09
CA LYS A 209 45.35 10.37 2.55
C LYS A 209 45.33 10.61 1.04
N LEU A 210 44.61 9.76 0.29
CA LEU A 210 44.40 9.95 -1.15
C LEU A 210 43.62 11.23 -1.46
N MET A 211 42.60 11.56 -0.66
CA MET A 211 41.83 12.80 -0.78
C MET A 211 42.69 14.04 -0.46
N ASP A 212 43.59 13.95 0.51
CA ASP A 212 44.51 15.05 0.83
C ASP A 212 45.57 15.25 -0.27
N GLN A 213 46.09 14.17 -0.89
CA GLN A 213 46.97 14.29 -2.06
C GLN A 213 46.27 14.87 -3.29
N ALA A 214 45.01 14.51 -3.53
CA ALA A 214 44.21 15.11 -4.59
C ALA A 214 43.93 16.61 -4.33
N ARG A 215 43.74 17.00 -3.06
CA ARG A 215 43.55 18.40 -2.66
C ARG A 215 44.80 19.25 -2.93
N GLU A 216 46.00 18.73 -2.70
CA GLU A 216 47.25 19.41 -3.06
C GLU A 216 47.37 19.64 -4.57
N MET A 217 47.00 18.63 -5.38
CA MET A 217 47.03 18.75 -6.85
C MET A 217 46.03 19.81 -7.37
N VAL A 218 44.83 19.88 -6.78
CA VAL A 218 43.81 20.89 -7.11
C VAL A 218 44.22 22.30 -6.66
N ASN A 219 44.88 22.43 -5.50
CA ASN A 219 45.42 23.70 -5.05
C ASN A 219 46.58 24.18 -5.93
N LEU A 220 47.42 23.27 -6.42
CA LEU A 220 48.47 23.59 -7.38
C LEU A 220 47.87 24.10 -8.71
N SER A 221 46.81 23.45 -9.21
CA SER A 221 46.12 23.93 -10.43
C SER A 221 45.48 25.31 -10.24
N ARG A 222 44.93 25.60 -9.04
CA ARG A 222 44.37 26.91 -8.71
C ARG A 222 45.46 28.00 -8.65
N ASN A 223 46.60 27.71 -8.03
CA ASN A 223 47.75 28.62 -7.99
C ASN A 223 48.34 28.89 -9.39
N ILE A 224 48.35 27.90 -10.27
CA ILE A 224 48.79 28.05 -11.67
C ILE A 224 47.79 28.94 -12.43
N ALA A 225 46.48 28.72 -12.26
CA ALA A 225 45.44 29.55 -12.86
C ALA A 225 45.50 31.02 -12.39
N GLU A 226 45.79 31.26 -11.10
CA GLU A 226 45.96 32.61 -10.55
C GLU A 226 47.23 33.30 -11.05
N ARG A 227 48.35 32.58 -11.15
CA ARG A 227 49.60 33.14 -11.72
C ARG A 227 49.45 33.48 -13.21
N ILE A 228 48.67 32.69 -13.95
CA ILE A 228 48.32 32.97 -15.34
C ILE A 228 47.44 34.23 -15.44
N ARG A 229 46.48 34.40 -14.52
CA ARG A 229 45.66 35.63 -14.42
C ARG A 229 46.47 36.89 -14.08
N GLN A 230 47.54 36.74 -13.30
CA GLN A 230 48.41 37.86 -12.89
C GLN A 230 49.39 38.30 -13.98
N LYS A 231 49.83 37.41 -14.88
CA LYS A 231 50.60 37.77 -16.08
C LYS A 231 49.66 38.19 -17.22
N LYS A 232 49.11 39.40 -17.14
CA LYS A 232 48.51 40.06 -18.31
C LYS A 232 49.62 40.37 -19.33
N GLY A 233 49.76 39.59 -20.39
CA GLY A 233 50.56 40.05 -21.53
C GLY A 233 50.93 39.07 -22.63
N GLU A 234 51.14 37.78 -22.36
CA GLU A 234 51.68 36.86 -23.39
C GLU A 234 51.20 35.44 -23.19
N ILE A 235 49.94 35.15 -23.53
CA ILE A 235 49.45 33.79 -23.75
C ILE A 235 48.48 33.87 -24.92
N THR A 236 48.67 33.02 -25.92
CA THR A 236 47.79 32.96 -27.10
C THR A 236 46.43 32.37 -26.71
N ASP A 237 45.34 32.85 -27.33
CA ASP A 237 43.97 32.44 -27.00
C ASP A 237 43.75 30.92 -27.05
N ASP A 238 44.53 30.20 -27.85
CA ASP A 238 44.46 28.75 -28.04
C ASP A 238 44.93 27.95 -26.81
N GLU A 239 45.93 28.45 -26.08
CA GLU A 239 46.42 27.84 -24.83
C GLU A 239 45.41 28.03 -23.68
N THR A 240 44.71 29.16 -23.67
CA THR A 240 43.65 29.45 -22.69
C THR A 240 42.42 28.57 -22.91
N ILE A 241 42.06 28.32 -24.16
CA ILE A 241 40.93 27.43 -24.53
C ILE A 241 41.28 25.98 -24.22
N ARG A 242 42.51 25.53 -24.53
CA ARG A 242 42.96 24.18 -24.20
C ARG A 242 43.03 23.95 -22.69
N LEU A 243 43.51 24.94 -21.91
CA LEU A 243 43.52 24.86 -20.46
C LEU A 243 42.11 24.86 -19.86
N LYS A 244 41.18 25.68 -20.38
CA LYS A 244 39.75 25.61 -20.01
C LYS A 244 39.16 24.24 -20.31
N SER A 245 39.47 23.64 -21.46
CA SER A 245 39.02 22.30 -21.81
C SER A 245 39.61 21.21 -20.90
N TYR A 246 40.87 21.36 -20.48
CA TYR A 246 41.50 20.47 -19.51
C TYR A 246 40.88 20.60 -18.12
N LEU A 247 40.63 21.83 -17.65
CA LEU A 247 39.96 22.08 -16.38
C LEU A 247 38.52 21.53 -16.39
N LEU A 248 37.77 21.70 -17.48
CA LEU A 248 36.45 21.08 -17.68
C LEU A 248 36.53 19.54 -17.71
N SER A 249 37.55 18.97 -18.36
CA SER A 249 37.76 17.52 -18.42
C SER A 249 38.24 16.93 -17.08
N LEU A 250 38.84 17.75 -16.24
CA LEU A 250 39.22 17.45 -14.86
C LEU A 250 38.10 17.76 -13.85
N GLY A 251 36.93 18.24 -14.32
CA GLY A 251 35.75 18.53 -13.48
C GLY A 251 35.79 19.88 -12.74
N VAL A 252 36.74 20.75 -13.06
CA VAL A 252 36.93 22.07 -12.42
C VAL A 252 36.11 23.13 -13.17
N ALA A 253 34.80 23.15 -12.94
CA ALA A 253 33.98 24.35 -13.06
C ALA A 253 33.68 24.80 -11.64
N ASP A 254 34.18 25.96 -11.16
CA ASP A 254 34.09 26.43 -9.76
C ASP A 254 32.68 26.22 -9.17
N PRO A 255 32.42 25.08 -8.50
CA PRO A 255 31.07 24.77 -8.08
C PRO A 255 30.91 25.23 -6.64
N VAL A 256 29.68 25.54 -6.24
CA VAL A 256 29.44 26.00 -4.87
C VAL A 256 29.66 24.82 -3.93
N THR A 257 30.72 24.87 -3.12
CA THR A 257 31.11 23.83 -2.16
C THR A 257 31.02 24.31 -0.72
N LYS A 258 30.70 23.37 0.18
CA LYS A 258 30.67 23.63 1.64
C LYS A 258 32.02 24.06 2.19
N SER A 259 33.13 23.67 1.55
CA SER A 259 34.49 24.09 1.92
C SER A 259 34.79 25.56 1.62
N VAL A 260 34.10 26.17 0.64
CA VAL A 260 34.35 27.57 0.24
C VAL A 260 33.36 28.53 0.91
N PHE A 261 32.11 28.12 1.13
CA PHE A 261 31.03 29.00 1.62
C PHE A 261 30.45 28.61 3.00
N GLY A 262 30.97 27.55 3.62
CA GLY A 262 30.43 26.98 4.86
C GLY A 262 29.07 26.28 4.66
N ALA A 263 28.46 25.78 5.74
CA ALA A 263 27.13 25.12 5.71
C ALA A 263 25.96 26.10 6.01
N GLY A 264 26.17 27.40 5.83
CA GLY A 264 25.23 28.45 6.23
C GLY A 264 24.21 28.85 5.15
N ALA A 265 23.36 29.83 5.45
CA ALA A 265 22.31 30.31 4.53
C ALA A 265 22.86 30.83 3.19
N VAL A 266 24.05 31.45 3.19
CA VAL A 266 24.73 31.98 1.99
C VAL A 266 25.11 30.86 1.02
N PHE A 267 25.46 29.67 1.52
CA PHE A 267 25.77 28.51 0.69
C PHE A 267 24.56 28.05 -0.11
N PHE A 268 23.38 27.96 0.52
CA PHE A 268 22.16 27.56 -0.17
C PHE A 268 21.65 28.61 -1.17
N GLU A 269 21.87 29.90 -0.92
CA GLU A 269 21.55 30.97 -1.88
C GLU A 269 22.45 30.91 -3.12
N ARG A 270 23.73 30.62 -2.94
CA ARG A 270 24.68 30.41 -4.06
C ARG A 270 24.36 29.15 -4.84
N LEU A 271 24.02 28.06 -4.16
CA LEU A 271 23.55 26.84 -4.81
C LEU A 271 22.26 27.07 -5.61
N ALA A 272 21.33 27.87 -5.08
CA ALA A 272 20.10 28.22 -5.80
C ALA A 272 20.40 29.00 -7.09
N GLN A 273 21.36 29.93 -7.06
CA GLN A 273 21.82 30.66 -8.26
C GLN A 273 22.43 29.72 -9.30
N GLU A 274 23.28 28.78 -8.86
CA GLU A 274 23.89 27.77 -9.73
C GLU A 274 22.84 26.85 -10.35
N LEU A 275 21.91 26.34 -9.53
CA LEU A 275 20.77 25.53 -9.94
C LEU A 275 19.96 26.23 -11.04
N THR A 276 19.61 27.50 -10.84
CA THR A 276 18.89 28.31 -11.82
C THR A 276 19.67 28.40 -13.13
N ASN A 277 20.97 28.72 -13.09
CA ASN A 277 21.78 28.85 -14.29
C ASN A 277 21.88 27.55 -15.10
N VAL A 278 21.99 26.41 -14.41
CA VAL A 278 22.10 25.09 -15.04
C VAL A 278 20.76 24.63 -15.61
N LEU A 279 19.67 24.83 -14.87
CA LEU A 279 18.37 24.25 -15.22
C LEU A 279 17.45 25.16 -16.02
N TYR A 280 17.70 26.47 -16.10
CA TYR A 280 16.78 27.41 -16.78
C TYR A 280 16.53 27.05 -18.25
N LYS A 281 17.58 26.85 -19.04
CA LYS A 281 17.44 26.47 -20.46
C LYS A 281 16.85 25.06 -20.63
N PRO A 282 17.33 24.00 -19.94
CA PRO A 282 16.68 22.69 -19.98
C PRO A 282 15.20 22.71 -19.57
N LEU A 283 14.83 23.57 -18.63
CA LEU A 283 13.44 23.69 -18.18
C LEU A 283 12.55 24.32 -19.27
N GLN A 284 13.07 25.30 -20.02
CA GLN A 284 12.38 25.85 -21.20
C GLN A 284 12.19 24.79 -22.30
N GLU A 285 13.23 23.99 -22.56
CA GLU A 285 13.18 22.92 -23.58
C GLU A 285 12.16 21.81 -23.23
N CYS A 286 11.92 21.56 -21.93
CA CYS A 286 10.94 20.57 -21.44
C CYS A 286 9.53 21.13 -21.20
N GLY A 287 9.17 22.28 -21.78
CA GLY A 287 7.83 22.86 -21.64
C GLY A 287 7.57 23.50 -20.27
N GLY A 288 8.61 23.99 -19.61
CA GLY A 288 8.53 24.87 -18.45
C GLY A 288 8.34 24.21 -17.09
N THR A 289 8.33 22.88 -17.01
CA THR A 289 8.22 22.14 -15.73
C THR A 289 9.12 20.89 -15.74
N MET A 290 9.71 20.56 -14.59
CA MET A 290 10.59 19.39 -14.44
C MET A 290 10.45 18.80 -13.04
N THR A 291 10.43 17.47 -12.92
CA THR A 291 10.39 16.84 -11.60
C THR A 291 11.67 17.12 -10.80
N LEU A 292 11.57 17.17 -9.47
CA LEU A 292 12.74 17.41 -8.63
C LEU A 292 13.81 16.32 -8.79
N ALA A 293 13.40 15.08 -9.08
CA ALA A 293 14.31 13.96 -9.36
C ALA A 293 15.08 14.16 -10.68
N ASP A 294 14.40 14.60 -11.74
CA ASP A 294 15.05 14.90 -13.02
C ASP A 294 16.00 16.09 -12.90
N ALA A 295 15.58 17.13 -12.15
CA ALA A 295 16.39 18.29 -11.83
C ALA A 295 17.66 17.89 -11.06
N TYR A 296 17.54 17.03 -10.05
CA TYR A 296 18.66 16.47 -9.28
C TYR A 296 19.66 15.76 -10.19
N CYS A 297 19.17 14.86 -11.05
CA CYS A 297 20.02 14.08 -11.94
C CYS A 297 20.73 14.96 -12.97
N ARG A 298 20.02 15.93 -13.58
CA ARG A 298 20.57 16.85 -14.58
C ARG A 298 21.61 17.77 -13.97
N TRP A 299 21.33 18.32 -12.78
CA TRP A 299 22.26 19.22 -12.11
C TRP A 299 23.53 18.50 -11.64
N ASN A 300 23.40 17.32 -11.01
CA ASN A 300 24.57 16.55 -10.59
C ASN A 300 25.39 16.02 -11.78
N ARG A 301 24.75 15.68 -12.90
CA ARG A 301 25.47 15.34 -14.13
C ARG A 301 26.26 16.53 -14.67
N ALA A 302 25.76 17.76 -14.53
CA ALA A 302 26.49 18.96 -14.92
C ALA A 302 27.66 19.29 -13.97
N ARG A 303 27.56 18.91 -12.69
CA ARG A 303 28.62 19.11 -11.68
C ARG A 303 29.73 18.06 -11.70
N GLY A 304 29.51 16.92 -12.34
CA GLY A 304 30.52 15.87 -12.48
C GLY A 304 30.89 15.21 -11.15
N LEU A 305 32.09 15.50 -10.64
CA LEU A 305 32.63 14.87 -9.43
C LEU A 305 32.15 15.55 -8.13
N GLU A 306 31.74 16.81 -8.20
CA GLU A 306 31.36 17.61 -7.03
C GLU A 306 29.85 17.57 -6.76
N LEU A 307 29.36 16.39 -6.41
CA LEU A 307 27.93 16.09 -6.24
C LEU A 307 27.26 16.85 -5.10
N VAL A 308 25.97 17.17 -5.27
CA VAL A 308 25.09 17.75 -4.25
C VAL A 308 24.18 16.65 -3.70
N SER A 309 23.95 16.67 -2.39
CA SER A 309 23.00 15.76 -1.75
C SER A 309 21.55 16.13 -2.08
N PRO A 310 20.59 15.19 -2.05
CA PRO A 310 19.18 15.51 -2.28
C PRO A 310 18.63 16.54 -1.30
N GLU A 311 19.09 16.50 -0.03
CA GLU A 311 18.71 17.48 1.00
C GLU A 311 19.23 18.88 0.69
N ASP A 312 20.48 18.99 0.24
CA ASP A 312 21.08 20.28 -0.14
C ASP A 312 20.40 20.87 -1.39
N LEU A 313 19.97 20.03 -2.35
CA LEU A 313 19.16 20.46 -3.48
C LEU A 313 17.83 21.04 -2.99
N LEU A 314 17.09 20.33 -2.14
CA LEU A 314 15.81 20.80 -1.64
C LEU A 314 15.96 22.12 -0.87
N ASN A 315 17.00 22.23 -0.04
CA ASN A 315 17.33 23.47 0.67
C ASN A 315 17.67 24.62 -0.28
N ALA A 316 18.36 24.35 -1.40
CA ALA A 316 18.61 25.33 -2.44
C ALA A 316 17.31 25.75 -3.16
N CYS A 317 16.43 24.80 -3.50
CA CYS A 317 15.12 25.08 -4.09
C CYS A 317 14.27 26.00 -3.22
N ASN A 318 14.29 25.80 -1.89
CA ASN A 318 13.61 26.67 -0.93
C ASN A 318 14.18 28.09 -0.83
N LYS A 319 15.33 28.37 -1.45
CA LYS A 319 15.93 29.71 -1.53
C LYS A 319 15.70 30.40 -2.89
N LEU A 320 15.06 29.73 -3.85
CA LEU A 320 14.80 30.27 -5.20
C LEU A 320 13.96 31.55 -5.18
N GLU A 321 12.93 31.61 -4.33
CA GLU A 321 12.09 32.81 -4.17
C GLU A 321 12.92 33.99 -3.64
N LYS A 322 13.82 33.73 -2.68
CA LYS A 322 14.64 34.77 -2.04
C LYS A 322 15.63 35.41 -3.02
N ILE A 323 16.09 34.68 -4.03
CA ILE A 323 17.02 35.19 -5.05
C ILE A 323 16.29 35.75 -6.30
N ASN A 324 14.96 35.88 -6.27
CA ASN A 324 14.12 36.28 -7.40
C ASN A 324 14.44 35.45 -8.67
N SER A 325 14.59 34.14 -8.50
CA SER A 325 14.85 33.22 -9.61
C SER A 325 13.66 33.17 -10.58
N PRO A 326 13.89 33.05 -11.91
CA PRO A 326 12.84 32.80 -12.89
C PRO A 326 12.26 31.37 -12.82
N ILE A 327 12.79 30.54 -11.92
CA ILE A 327 12.33 29.18 -11.60
C ILE A 327 11.93 29.14 -10.13
N PHE A 328 10.81 28.51 -9.82
CA PHE A 328 10.33 28.28 -8.45
C PHE A 328 10.00 26.80 -8.21
N LEU A 329 9.88 26.43 -6.93
CA LEU A 329 9.47 25.09 -6.50
C LEU A 329 7.95 25.05 -6.34
N TYR A 330 7.29 24.16 -7.06
CA TYR A 330 5.86 23.91 -6.94
C TYR A 330 5.60 22.53 -6.34
N THR A 331 4.59 22.40 -5.49
CA THR A 331 4.18 21.13 -4.88
C THR A 331 2.72 20.86 -5.26
N PHE A 332 2.47 19.75 -5.94
CA PHE A 332 1.13 19.27 -6.27
C PHE A 332 0.39 18.79 -5.01
N ALA A 333 -0.94 18.69 -5.08
CA ALA A 333 -1.79 18.30 -3.95
C ALA A 333 -1.43 16.93 -3.34
N ASN A 334 -0.86 16.02 -4.14
CA ASN A 334 -0.41 14.70 -3.70
C ASN A 334 1.02 14.68 -3.14
N GLY A 335 1.69 15.84 -3.05
CA GLY A 335 3.04 15.99 -2.53
C GLY A 335 4.16 15.85 -3.57
N VAL A 336 3.86 15.63 -4.85
CA VAL A 336 4.89 15.64 -5.90
C VAL A 336 5.46 17.04 -6.05
N GLN A 337 6.79 17.17 -6.00
CA GLN A 337 7.49 18.44 -6.11
C GLN A 337 8.17 18.58 -7.48
N VAL A 338 8.01 19.76 -8.08
CA VAL A 338 8.54 20.09 -9.41
C VAL A 338 9.16 21.49 -9.42
N LEU A 339 10.14 21.68 -10.29
CA LEU A 339 10.63 23.01 -10.64
C LEU A 339 9.83 23.54 -11.83
N GLN A 340 9.40 24.79 -11.75
CA GLN A 340 8.56 25.42 -12.77
C GLN A 340 9.04 26.84 -13.10
N LEU A 341 8.87 27.25 -14.35
CA LEU A 341 9.12 28.63 -14.78
C LEU A 341 8.03 29.56 -14.26
N CYS A 342 8.41 30.73 -13.75
CA CYS A 342 7.47 31.77 -13.30
C CYS A 342 6.56 32.30 -14.43
N SER A 343 6.97 32.13 -15.70
CA SER A 343 6.19 32.54 -16.87
C SER A 343 5.04 31.57 -17.23
N LEU A 344 5.01 30.38 -16.63
CA LEU A 344 4.02 29.35 -16.96
C LEU A 344 2.76 29.55 -16.12
N SER A 345 1.65 29.91 -16.78
CA SER A 345 0.32 29.98 -16.16
C SER A 345 -0.34 28.60 -16.14
N MET A 346 -0.91 28.23 -15.00
CA MET A 346 -1.63 26.95 -14.85
C MET A 346 -2.87 26.86 -15.72
N GLU A 347 -3.55 27.99 -15.97
CA GLU A 347 -4.76 28.05 -16.81
C GLU A 347 -4.44 27.80 -18.28
N LYS A 348 -3.31 28.34 -18.76
CA LYS A 348 -2.83 28.08 -20.13
C LYS A 348 -2.42 26.61 -20.29
N LEU A 349 -1.77 26.05 -19.28
CA LEU A 349 -1.34 24.66 -19.29
C LEU A 349 -2.53 23.70 -19.36
N THR A 350 -3.61 23.96 -18.60
CA THR A 350 -4.83 23.13 -18.67
C THR A 350 -5.57 23.27 -19.99
N ASP A 351 -5.60 24.47 -20.60
CA ASP A 351 -6.17 24.66 -21.93
C ASP A 351 -5.37 23.92 -23.02
N GLU A 352 -4.03 23.95 -22.96
CA GLU A 352 -3.17 23.17 -23.86
C GLU A 352 -3.41 21.66 -23.71
N ILE A 353 -3.56 21.17 -22.47
CA ILE A 353 -3.88 19.75 -22.22
C ILE A 353 -5.24 19.40 -22.82
N LEU A 354 -6.25 20.25 -22.66
CA LEU A 354 -7.57 20.02 -23.23
C LEU A 354 -7.51 19.95 -24.77
N GLU A 355 -6.72 20.81 -25.41
CA GLU A 355 -6.49 20.77 -26.85
C GLU A 355 -5.81 19.46 -27.29
N VAL A 356 -4.78 19.01 -26.57
CA VAL A 356 -4.11 17.72 -26.83
C VAL A 356 -5.07 16.54 -26.67
N VAL A 357 -5.92 16.55 -25.64
CA VAL A 357 -6.93 15.50 -25.43
C VAL A 357 -7.95 15.50 -26.56
N ASN A 358 -8.45 16.68 -26.97
CA ASN A 358 -9.42 16.80 -28.07
C ASN A 358 -8.87 16.37 -29.42
N THR A 359 -7.59 16.64 -29.69
CA THR A 359 -6.95 16.27 -30.96
C THR A 359 -6.65 14.77 -31.04
N LEU A 360 -6.29 14.14 -29.91
CA LEU A 360 -5.90 12.72 -29.86
C LEU A 360 -7.06 11.78 -29.53
N THR A 361 -8.18 12.30 -29.04
CA THR A 361 -9.43 11.56 -28.90
C THR A 361 -10.47 12.22 -29.78
N ASP A 362 -10.86 11.63 -30.91
CA ASP A 362 -11.82 12.16 -31.93
C ASP A 362 -12.99 13.00 -31.37
N ASN A 363 -12.72 14.23 -30.91
CA ASN A 363 -13.58 15.00 -30.00
C ASN A 363 -14.30 14.16 -28.91
N GLY A 364 -13.59 13.22 -28.27
CA GLY A 364 -14.15 12.32 -27.26
C GLY A 364 -14.86 11.06 -27.79
N ARG A 365 -14.74 10.73 -29.08
CA ARG A 365 -15.29 9.49 -29.67
C ARG A 365 -14.33 8.31 -29.70
N SER A 366 -13.08 8.49 -29.27
CA SER A 366 -12.12 7.39 -29.22
C SER A 366 -12.52 6.38 -28.14
N PRO A 367 -12.74 5.09 -28.50
CA PRO A 367 -13.16 4.06 -27.55
C PRO A 367 -12.06 3.70 -26.54
N THR A 368 -10.81 4.11 -26.77
CA THR A 368 -9.66 3.76 -25.92
C THR A 368 -9.29 4.84 -24.90
N GLY A 369 -9.90 6.04 -24.95
CA GLY A 369 -9.66 7.14 -24.01
C GLY A 369 -8.24 7.74 -24.01
N PHE A 370 -8.03 8.83 -23.27
CA PHE A 370 -6.73 9.50 -23.17
C PHE A 370 -6.05 9.22 -21.83
N SER A 371 -4.87 8.60 -21.82
CA SER A 371 -4.17 8.24 -20.57
C SER A 371 -2.92 9.09 -20.32
N ALA A 372 -2.39 9.05 -19.08
CA ALA A 372 -1.14 9.71 -18.73
C ALA A 372 0.05 9.29 -19.63
N ALA A 373 0.06 8.04 -20.11
CA ALA A 373 1.09 7.56 -21.04
C ALA A 373 1.02 8.27 -22.40
N HIS A 374 -0.18 8.59 -22.88
CA HIS A 374 -0.37 9.35 -24.12
C HIS A 374 0.17 10.76 -23.97
N LEU A 375 -0.16 11.46 -22.88
CA LEU A 375 0.36 12.80 -22.61
C LEU A 375 1.87 12.81 -22.41
N ALA A 376 2.42 11.83 -21.68
CA ALA A 376 3.85 11.69 -21.46
C ALA A 376 4.62 11.55 -22.78
N LYS A 377 4.12 10.69 -23.68
CA LYS A 377 4.71 10.46 -25.00
C LYS A 377 4.57 11.68 -25.92
N HIS A 378 3.41 12.34 -25.91
CA HIS A 378 3.15 13.49 -26.76
C HIS A 378 3.97 14.72 -26.34
N SER A 379 3.98 15.03 -25.05
CA SER A 379 4.62 16.24 -24.52
C SER A 379 6.08 16.01 -24.10
N GLY A 380 6.61 14.78 -24.18
CA GLY A 380 7.98 14.47 -23.80
C GLY A 380 8.27 14.66 -22.31
N ILE A 381 7.26 14.44 -21.45
CA ILE A 381 7.34 14.62 -19.99
C ILE A 381 7.29 13.28 -19.26
N SER A 382 7.69 13.26 -17.99
CA SER A 382 7.61 12.04 -17.17
C SER A 382 6.16 11.61 -16.95
N LEU A 383 5.94 10.31 -16.80
CA LEU A 383 4.59 9.75 -16.58
C LEU A 383 3.93 10.33 -15.33
N VAL A 384 4.71 10.54 -14.27
CA VAL A 384 4.23 11.15 -13.02
C VAL A 384 3.72 12.57 -13.29
N LEU A 385 4.50 13.39 -14.00
CA LEU A 385 4.10 14.76 -14.33
C LEU A 385 2.89 14.80 -15.27
N ALA A 386 2.82 13.87 -16.22
CA ALA A 386 1.67 13.72 -17.11
C ALA A 386 0.39 13.37 -16.33
N SER A 387 0.49 12.47 -15.35
CA SER A 387 -0.64 12.11 -14.49
C SER A 387 -1.14 13.31 -13.68
N GLU A 388 -0.24 14.06 -13.04
CA GLU A 388 -0.60 15.26 -12.26
C GLU A 388 -1.26 16.33 -13.12
N ARG A 389 -0.74 16.55 -14.33
CA ARG A 389 -1.29 17.51 -15.28
C ARG A 389 -2.71 17.17 -15.71
N LEU A 390 -3.00 15.88 -15.94
CA LEU A 390 -4.36 15.43 -16.27
C LEU A 390 -5.32 15.58 -15.08
N HIS A 391 -4.87 15.24 -13.87
CA HIS A 391 -5.66 15.47 -12.65
C HIS A 391 -5.93 16.96 -12.40
N MET A 392 -4.95 17.83 -12.64
CA MET A 392 -5.14 19.28 -12.54
C MET A 392 -6.19 19.78 -13.54
N ALA A 393 -6.19 19.27 -14.77
CA ALA A 393 -7.21 19.61 -15.77
C ALA A 393 -8.60 19.05 -15.41
N GLU A 394 -8.68 17.89 -14.75
CA GLU A 394 -9.90 17.34 -14.14
C GLU A 394 -10.41 18.23 -13.00
N GLU A 395 -9.54 18.67 -12.08
CA GLU A 395 -9.90 19.54 -10.96
C GLU A 395 -10.46 20.90 -11.41
N GLN A 396 -9.92 21.44 -12.51
CA GLN A 396 -10.43 22.67 -13.15
C GLN A 396 -11.69 22.42 -13.99
N GLY A 397 -12.20 21.19 -14.02
CA GLY A 397 -13.43 20.82 -14.72
C GLY A 397 -13.30 20.81 -16.25
N LYS A 398 -12.09 20.82 -16.80
CA LYS A 398 -11.84 20.77 -18.26
C LYS A 398 -11.90 19.34 -18.78
N LEU A 399 -11.49 18.37 -17.97
CA LEU A 399 -11.54 16.94 -18.27
C LEU A 399 -12.45 16.19 -17.29
N CYS A 400 -12.95 15.04 -17.72
CA CYS A 400 -13.59 14.04 -16.88
C CYS A 400 -12.81 12.72 -16.99
N ARG A 401 -12.85 11.90 -15.94
CA ARG A 401 -12.15 10.61 -15.91
C ARG A 401 -13.11 9.44 -16.03
N ASP A 402 -12.61 8.37 -16.64
CA ASP A 402 -13.20 7.04 -16.62
C ASP A 402 -12.17 6.05 -16.04
N ASP A 403 -12.51 5.43 -14.92
CA ASP A 403 -11.64 4.52 -14.18
C ASP A 403 -12.17 3.09 -14.34
N THR A 404 -11.49 2.33 -15.20
CA THR A 404 -11.91 0.99 -15.60
C THR A 404 -10.83 -0.05 -15.28
N ILE A 405 -11.17 -1.33 -15.38
CA ILE A 405 -10.18 -2.43 -15.27
C ILE A 405 -9.05 -2.34 -16.30
N GLN A 406 -9.23 -1.60 -17.41
CA GLN A 406 -8.23 -1.41 -18.44
C GLN A 406 -7.25 -0.28 -18.10
N GLY A 407 -7.61 0.59 -17.15
CA GLY A 407 -6.82 1.72 -16.72
C GLY A 407 -7.65 2.99 -16.55
N LEU A 408 -6.95 4.05 -16.14
CA LEU A 408 -7.49 5.39 -15.98
C LEU A 408 -7.37 6.18 -17.28
N PHE A 409 -8.50 6.63 -17.79
CA PHE A 409 -8.61 7.42 -19.00
C PHE A 409 -9.31 8.75 -18.73
N PHE A 410 -8.97 9.76 -19.51
CA PHE A 410 -9.49 11.12 -19.44
C PHE A 410 -10.17 11.48 -20.76
N TYR A 411 -11.22 12.29 -20.66
CA TYR A 411 -12.02 12.75 -21.78
C TYR A 411 -12.35 14.24 -21.59
N PRO A 412 -12.64 14.97 -22.68
CA PRO A 412 -13.14 16.35 -22.60
C PRO A 412 -14.43 16.43 -21.79
N ASN A 413 -14.50 17.33 -20.81
CA ASN A 413 -15.68 17.47 -19.96
C ASN A 413 -16.81 18.25 -20.66
N ASN A 414 -17.64 17.52 -21.40
CA ASN A 414 -18.80 18.09 -22.09
C ASN A 414 -20.05 18.23 -21.19
N PHE A 415 -20.01 17.78 -19.93
CA PHE A 415 -21.14 17.93 -19.00
C PHE A 415 -21.39 19.39 -18.61
N SER A 416 -20.34 20.20 -18.62
CA SER A 416 -20.40 21.66 -18.41
C SER A 416 -21.28 22.38 -19.44
N LEU A 417 -21.38 21.86 -20.68
CA LEU A 417 -22.25 22.41 -21.73
C LEU A 417 -23.75 22.15 -21.46
N LEU A 418 -24.09 21.12 -20.69
CA LEU A 418 -25.46 20.83 -20.27
C LEU A 418 -25.91 21.73 -19.09
N GLU A 419 -24.96 22.29 -18.34
CA GLU A 419 -25.25 23.22 -17.24
C GLU A 419 -25.58 24.63 -17.71
N ASN A 420 -25.09 25.04 -18.88
CA ASN A 420 -25.33 26.38 -19.45
C ASN A 420 -26.70 26.50 -20.16
N SER A 421 -27.41 25.40 -20.40
CA SER A 421 -28.76 25.42 -20.99
C SER A 421 -29.91 25.62 -19.99
N GLU A 422 -29.64 25.59 -18.67
CA GLU A 422 -30.67 25.71 -17.62
C GLU A 422 -30.36 26.84 -16.62
N GLU A 423 -30.40 28.10 -17.07
CA GLU A 423 -29.89 29.25 -16.30
C GLU A 423 -30.86 29.87 -15.26
N ASN A 424 -31.94 29.20 -14.85
CA ASN A 424 -32.91 29.76 -13.90
C ASN A 424 -33.13 28.89 -12.64
N ASN A 425 -32.24 29.01 -11.64
CA ASN A 425 -32.56 29.03 -10.19
C ASN A 425 -31.32 28.86 -9.29
N LYS A 426 -30.86 29.92 -8.63
CA LYS A 426 -29.69 29.90 -7.72
C LYS A 426 -29.87 29.01 -6.48
N GLU A 427 -31.10 28.86 -5.94
CA GLU A 427 -31.35 28.00 -4.77
C GLU A 427 -31.32 26.51 -5.10
N LYS A 428 -31.91 26.09 -6.23
CA LYS A 428 -31.75 24.72 -6.74
C LYS A 428 -30.29 24.40 -7.11
N LYS A 429 -29.52 25.41 -7.54
CA LYS A 429 -28.09 25.28 -7.88
C LYS A 429 -27.22 25.01 -6.65
N MET A 430 -27.55 25.57 -5.48
CA MET A 430 -26.86 25.22 -4.23
C MET A 430 -27.21 23.81 -3.76
N ALA A 431 -28.49 23.43 -3.73
CA ALA A 431 -28.91 22.08 -3.33
C ALA A 431 -28.30 20.98 -4.23
N ARG A 432 -28.32 21.14 -5.56
CA ARG A 432 -27.70 20.20 -6.51
C ARG A 432 -26.18 20.07 -6.37
N ARG A 433 -25.48 21.14 -5.96
CA ARG A 433 -24.01 21.12 -5.80
C ARG A 433 -23.57 20.22 -4.63
N TYR A 434 -24.33 20.23 -3.53
CA TYR A 434 -24.06 19.38 -2.37
C TYR A 434 -24.59 17.95 -2.54
N ASP A 435 -25.58 17.76 -3.41
CA ASP A 435 -26.14 16.43 -3.69
C ASP A 435 -25.26 15.61 -4.65
N THR A 436 -24.64 16.27 -5.63
CA THR A 436 -23.77 15.62 -6.64
C THR A 436 -22.36 15.30 -6.12
N ARG A 437 -21.88 16.03 -5.11
CA ARG A 437 -20.59 15.75 -4.46
C ARG A 437 -20.84 14.98 -3.16
N THR A 438 -20.68 13.67 -3.20
CA THR A 438 -21.16 12.78 -2.14
C THR A 438 -20.47 12.93 -0.78
N THR A 439 -19.25 13.49 -0.74
CA THR A 439 -18.40 13.59 0.46
C THR A 439 -18.11 15.03 0.86
N ILE A 440 -19.06 15.96 0.65
CA ILE A 440 -18.91 17.35 1.11
C ILE A 440 -19.97 17.71 2.15
N PHE A 441 -19.59 18.61 3.06
CA PHE A 441 -20.52 19.17 4.02
C PHE A 441 -21.49 20.15 3.37
N SER A 442 -22.75 20.09 3.80
CA SER A 442 -23.72 21.16 3.58
C SER A 442 -23.30 22.43 4.34
N PRO A 443 -23.89 23.60 4.04
CA PRO A 443 -23.66 24.83 4.82
C PRO A 443 -23.95 24.69 6.32
N GLU A 444 -24.83 23.75 6.69
CA GLU A 444 -25.21 23.42 8.06
C GLU A 444 -24.33 22.33 8.70
N GLY A 445 -23.29 21.86 8.01
CA GLY A 445 -22.39 20.81 8.50
C GLY A 445 -22.96 19.38 8.39
N ARG A 446 -23.91 19.14 7.47
CA ARG A 446 -24.57 17.83 7.29
C ARG A 446 -24.02 17.08 6.07
N LEU A 447 -24.20 15.76 6.05
CA LEU A 447 -23.87 14.90 4.91
C LEU A 447 -25.17 14.37 4.27
N TYR A 448 -25.68 15.06 3.25
CA TYR A 448 -27.00 14.75 2.66
C TYR A 448 -27.10 13.33 2.10
N GLN A 449 -26.06 12.82 1.45
CA GLN A 449 -26.07 11.46 0.91
C GLN A 449 -26.22 10.38 2.00
N VAL A 450 -25.71 10.62 3.21
CA VAL A 450 -25.91 9.72 4.35
C VAL A 450 -27.35 9.79 4.84
N GLU A 451 -27.95 10.96 4.86
CA GLU A 451 -29.36 11.14 5.26
C GLU A 451 -30.32 10.50 4.26
N TYR A 452 -30.04 10.60 2.96
CA TYR A 452 -30.82 9.92 1.93
C TYR A 452 -30.69 8.40 2.03
N ALA A 453 -29.50 7.89 2.37
CA ALA A 453 -29.31 6.48 2.66
C ALA A 453 -30.14 6.03 3.89
N LEU A 454 -30.20 6.84 4.95
CA LEU A 454 -31.04 6.57 6.12
C LEU A 454 -32.53 6.57 5.77
N GLU A 455 -32.98 7.47 4.89
CA GLU A 455 -34.36 7.50 4.41
C GLU A 455 -34.70 6.28 3.53
N ALA A 456 -33.77 5.82 2.69
CA ALA A 456 -33.95 4.57 1.94
C ALA A 456 -34.09 3.36 2.89
N ILE A 457 -33.36 3.37 4.01
CA ILE A 457 -33.44 2.33 5.04
C ILE A 457 -34.76 2.41 5.80
N SER A 458 -35.27 3.60 6.11
CA SER A 458 -36.55 3.79 6.81
C SER A 458 -37.74 3.19 6.04
N GLN A 459 -37.59 2.96 4.75
CA GLN A 459 -38.60 2.32 3.91
C GLN A 459 -38.42 0.80 3.82
N ALA A 460 -37.25 0.26 4.15
CA ALA A 460 -36.95 -1.17 4.04
C ALA A 460 -37.70 -2.01 5.10
N GLY A 461 -37.85 -3.32 4.84
CA GLY A 461 -38.50 -4.24 5.78
C GLY A 461 -37.85 -4.21 7.17
N THR A 462 -38.70 -4.24 8.20
CA THR A 462 -38.34 -4.07 9.61
C THR A 462 -37.47 -5.23 10.11
N CYS A 463 -36.39 -4.93 10.83
CA CYS A 463 -35.55 -5.93 11.51
C CYS A 463 -35.41 -5.55 12.99
N LEU A 464 -35.67 -6.50 13.87
CA LEU A 464 -35.68 -6.34 15.32
C LEU A 464 -34.66 -7.29 15.96
N GLY A 465 -34.06 -6.86 17.06
CA GLY A 465 -33.20 -7.69 17.88
C GLY A 465 -33.40 -7.42 19.36
N VAL A 466 -33.40 -8.49 20.16
CA VAL A 466 -33.41 -8.43 21.64
C VAL A 466 -32.33 -9.35 22.18
N ARG A 467 -31.55 -8.83 23.13
CA ARG A 467 -30.46 -9.49 23.84
C ARG A 467 -30.90 -9.79 25.27
N THR A 468 -30.61 -11.01 25.73
CA THR A 468 -30.73 -11.44 27.13
C THR A 468 -29.40 -12.03 27.60
N ASN A 469 -29.34 -12.46 28.86
CA ASN A 469 -28.16 -13.15 29.40
C ASN A 469 -27.94 -14.55 28.82
N ASP A 470 -29.00 -15.18 28.30
CA ASP A 470 -28.98 -16.56 27.79
C ASP A 470 -28.88 -16.64 26.25
N GLY A 471 -29.15 -15.53 25.56
CA GLY A 471 -29.10 -15.49 24.10
C GLY A 471 -29.55 -14.18 23.47
N ILE A 472 -29.61 -14.19 22.14
CA ILE A 472 -30.10 -13.11 21.30
C ILE A 472 -31.12 -13.67 20.32
N PHE A 473 -32.22 -12.94 20.14
CA PHE A 473 -33.27 -13.28 19.20
C PHE A 473 -33.40 -12.19 18.15
N LEU A 474 -33.39 -12.58 16.87
CA LEU A 474 -33.52 -11.70 15.72
C LEU A 474 -34.77 -12.06 14.94
N VAL A 475 -35.54 -11.05 14.54
CA VAL A 475 -36.69 -11.19 13.64
C VAL A 475 -36.59 -10.16 12.53
N ALA A 476 -36.74 -10.59 11.28
CA ALA A 476 -36.71 -9.72 10.12
C ALA A 476 -37.94 -9.94 9.22
N GLU A 477 -38.53 -8.84 8.76
CA GLU A 477 -39.58 -8.84 7.76
C GLU A 477 -38.99 -8.99 6.35
N LYS A 478 -39.38 -10.07 5.68
CA LYS A 478 -39.18 -10.29 4.25
C LYS A 478 -40.21 -9.54 3.42
N ARG A 479 -39.77 -9.01 2.28
CA ARG A 479 -40.67 -8.45 1.28
C ARG A 479 -41.10 -9.53 0.30
N VAL A 480 -42.11 -10.31 0.67
CA VAL A 480 -42.74 -11.26 -0.26
C VAL A 480 -43.53 -10.47 -1.31
N THR A 481 -43.02 -10.46 -2.54
CA THR A 481 -43.65 -9.77 -3.67
C THR A 481 -44.55 -10.68 -4.50
N ASP A 482 -44.21 -11.98 -4.58
CA ASP A 482 -44.93 -12.97 -5.38
C ASP A 482 -44.89 -14.36 -4.74
N LYS A 483 -45.93 -15.18 -4.99
CA LYS A 483 -46.03 -16.59 -4.55
C LYS A 483 -45.12 -17.53 -5.35
N LEU A 484 -44.62 -17.09 -6.50
CA LEU A 484 -43.67 -17.85 -7.32
C LEU A 484 -42.23 -17.79 -6.79
N LEU A 485 -41.97 -16.96 -5.78
CA LEU A 485 -40.66 -16.93 -5.13
C LEU A 485 -40.42 -18.20 -4.33
N ASP A 486 -39.28 -18.85 -4.58
CA ASP A 486 -38.78 -19.95 -3.77
C ASP A 486 -38.23 -19.43 -2.44
N SER A 487 -39.16 -19.08 -1.56
CA SER A 487 -38.91 -18.45 -0.27
C SER A 487 -38.33 -19.40 0.80
N GLU A 488 -38.24 -20.70 0.49
CA GLU A 488 -37.65 -21.71 1.37
C GLU A 488 -36.12 -21.82 1.18
N VAL A 489 -35.63 -21.58 -0.05
CA VAL A 489 -34.21 -21.73 -0.37
C VAL A 489 -33.41 -20.46 -0.11
N ILE A 490 -33.99 -19.28 -0.36
CA ILE A 490 -33.26 -18.02 -0.31
C ILE A 490 -33.59 -17.26 0.97
N ARG A 491 -32.57 -17.01 1.80
CA ARG A 491 -32.65 -16.03 2.90
C ARG A 491 -32.19 -14.67 2.42
N GLU A 492 -32.97 -13.65 2.72
CA GLU A 492 -32.77 -12.30 2.21
C GLU A 492 -32.25 -11.32 3.26
N LYS A 493 -32.50 -11.59 4.56
CA LYS A 493 -32.33 -10.59 5.61
C LYS A 493 -31.33 -10.99 6.69
N ILE A 494 -31.33 -12.26 7.12
CA ILE A 494 -30.46 -12.73 8.20
C ILE A 494 -29.35 -13.64 7.63
N PHE A 495 -28.10 -13.22 7.87
CA PHE A 495 -26.90 -13.88 7.37
C PHE A 495 -26.03 -14.39 8.52
N LYS A 496 -25.56 -15.64 8.38
CA LYS A 496 -24.48 -16.17 9.21
C LYS A 496 -23.15 -15.60 8.73
N ILE A 497 -22.39 -14.99 9.66
CA ILE A 497 -21.06 -14.42 9.38
C ILE A 497 -19.97 -15.41 9.79
N SER A 498 -20.04 -15.93 11.02
CA SER A 498 -19.07 -16.88 11.58
C SER A 498 -19.79 -17.93 12.44
N LYS A 499 -19.06 -18.70 13.24
CA LYS A 499 -19.64 -19.68 14.19
C LYS A 499 -20.32 -19.04 15.39
N ASN A 500 -20.09 -17.76 15.64
CA ASN A 500 -20.56 -17.03 16.82
C ASN A 500 -21.29 -15.71 16.49
N VAL A 501 -21.57 -15.40 15.20
CA VAL A 501 -22.15 -14.11 14.77
C VAL A 501 -23.20 -14.26 13.67
N PHE A 502 -24.40 -13.75 13.94
CA PHE A 502 -25.43 -13.42 12.96
C PHE A 502 -25.43 -11.93 12.64
N CYS A 503 -25.87 -11.61 11.43
CA CYS A 503 -26.19 -10.26 11.03
C CYS A 503 -27.57 -10.20 10.37
N ALA A 504 -28.41 -9.22 10.75
CA ALA A 504 -29.62 -8.86 10.03
C ALA A 504 -29.46 -7.50 9.32
N VAL A 505 -30.03 -7.34 8.13
CA VAL A 505 -29.82 -6.14 7.31
C VAL A 505 -31.14 -5.45 6.92
N ALA A 506 -31.13 -4.11 6.94
CA ALA A 506 -32.22 -3.29 6.39
C ALA A 506 -31.65 -2.21 5.47
N GLY A 507 -32.22 -2.08 4.26
CA GLY A 507 -31.76 -1.16 3.23
C GLY A 507 -31.61 -1.86 1.88
N ILE A 508 -30.63 -1.40 1.08
CA ILE A 508 -30.32 -1.90 -0.25
C ILE A 508 -29.63 -3.28 -0.17
N THR A 509 -30.27 -4.32 -0.71
CA THR A 509 -29.78 -5.70 -0.66
C THR A 509 -28.43 -5.90 -1.35
N SER A 510 -28.17 -5.22 -2.48
CA SER A 510 -26.88 -5.32 -3.16
C SER A 510 -25.72 -4.81 -2.29
N ASP A 511 -25.95 -3.71 -1.57
CA ASP A 511 -24.97 -3.14 -0.66
C ASP A 511 -24.76 -4.05 0.55
N ALA A 512 -25.85 -4.65 1.05
CA ALA A 512 -25.80 -5.63 2.12
C ALA A 512 -24.89 -6.81 1.77
N ASN A 513 -25.03 -7.40 0.57
CA ASN A 513 -24.23 -8.54 0.13
C ASN A 513 -22.73 -8.24 0.11
N VAL A 514 -22.34 -7.06 -0.38
CA VAL A 514 -20.93 -6.63 -0.39
C VAL A 514 -20.37 -6.56 1.03
N LEU A 515 -21.12 -5.97 1.95
CA LEU A 515 -20.67 -5.79 3.33
C LEU A 515 -20.72 -7.09 4.15
N VAL A 516 -21.70 -7.97 3.91
CA VAL A 516 -21.78 -9.30 4.53
C VAL A 516 -20.59 -10.15 4.12
N GLU A 517 -20.23 -10.16 2.84
CA GLU A 517 -19.07 -10.91 2.38
C GLU A 517 -17.78 -10.35 2.98
N LYS A 518 -17.67 -9.03 3.09
CA LYS A 518 -16.54 -8.40 3.75
C LYS A 518 -16.45 -8.77 5.23
N LEU A 519 -17.55 -8.82 5.96
CA LEU A 519 -17.59 -9.28 7.35
C LEU A 519 -17.09 -10.72 7.49
N ARG A 520 -17.48 -11.62 6.59
CA ARG A 520 -17.01 -13.01 6.58
C ARG A 520 -15.51 -13.09 6.38
N VAL A 521 -14.98 -12.32 5.42
CA VAL A 521 -13.53 -12.25 5.17
C VAL A 521 -12.79 -11.72 6.40
N ILE A 522 -13.30 -10.66 7.05
CA ILE A 522 -12.69 -10.10 8.27
C ILE A 522 -12.66 -11.16 9.38
N ALA A 523 -13.79 -11.82 9.65
CA ALA A 523 -13.87 -12.84 10.69
C ALA A 523 -12.96 -14.04 10.40
N ALA A 524 -12.94 -14.54 9.16
CA ALA A 524 -12.09 -15.66 8.77
C ALA A 524 -10.60 -15.31 8.82
N THR A 525 -10.24 -14.08 8.43
CA THR A 525 -8.85 -13.60 8.48
C THR A 525 -8.39 -13.49 9.94
N HIS A 526 -9.22 -12.94 10.83
CA HIS A 526 -8.91 -12.89 12.25
C HIS A 526 -8.71 -14.31 12.83
N LYS A 527 -9.63 -15.23 12.54
CA LYS A 527 -9.52 -16.62 12.99
C LYS A 527 -8.25 -17.30 12.48
N THR A 528 -7.85 -17.02 11.25
CA THR A 528 -6.62 -17.57 10.66
C THR A 528 -5.37 -16.99 11.33
N ASN A 529 -5.37 -15.70 11.65
CA ASN A 529 -4.21 -15.01 12.20
C ASN A 529 -3.99 -15.27 13.69
N TYR A 530 -5.08 -15.41 14.46
CA TYR A 530 -5.03 -15.48 15.92
C TYR A 530 -5.49 -16.84 16.49
N ASP A 531 -5.95 -17.75 15.64
CA ASP A 531 -6.62 -19.01 16.02
C ASP A 531 -7.82 -18.81 16.97
N ASP A 532 -8.37 -17.61 17.02
CA ASP A 532 -9.50 -17.24 17.88
C ASP A 532 -10.60 -16.48 17.12
N ASP A 533 -11.85 -16.66 17.53
CA ASP A 533 -12.97 -15.96 16.93
C ASP A 533 -12.87 -14.46 17.25
N ILE A 534 -13.20 -13.62 16.26
CA ILE A 534 -13.07 -12.16 16.42
C ILE A 534 -14.05 -11.64 17.49
N PRO A 535 -13.61 -10.77 18.43
CA PRO A 535 -14.51 -10.05 19.33
C PRO A 535 -15.56 -9.26 18.56
N ILE A 536 -16.81 -9.25 19.06
CA ILE A 536 -17.95 -8.75 18.28
C ILE A 536 -17.79 -7.25 17.98
N GLU A 537 -17.41 -6.48 18.99
CA GLU A 537 -17.18 -5.04 18.85
C GLU A 537 -16.11 -4.72 17.79
N GLN A 538 -15.01 -5.49 17.77
CA GLN A 538 -13.92 -5.28 16.82
C GLN A 538 -14.38 -5.56 15.38
N LEU A 539 -15.17 -6.62 15.16
CA LEU A 539 -15.75 -6.92 13.86
C LEU A 539 -16.65 -5.77 13.36
N VAL A 540 -17.49 -5.23 14.24
CA VAL A 540 -18.39 -4.11 13.95
C VAL A 540 -17.61 -2.84 13.65
N ALA A 541 -16.61 -2.51 14.46
CA ALA A 541 -15.77 -1.32 14.31
C ALA A 541 -15.03 -1.31 12.96
N ILE A 542 -14.43 -2.44 12.55
CA ILE A 542 -13.73 -2.54 11.26
C ILE A 542 -14.68 -2.29 10.09
N LEU A 543 -15.92 -2.81 10.16
CA LEU A 543 -16.91 -2.55 9.11
C LEU A 543 -17.40 -1.10 9.14
N ALA A 544 -17.58 -0.53 10.33
CA ALA A 544 -18.00 0.84 10.54
C ALA A 544 -16.97 1.84 9.96
N ASP A 545 -15.67 1.63 10.21
CA ASP A 545 -14.58 2.38 9.59
C ASP A 545 -14.60 2.26 8.07
N PHE A 546 -14.91 1.07 7.55
CA PHE A 546 -15.04 0.89 6.11
C PHE A 546 -16.22 1.66 5.52
N LYS A 547 -17.36 1.74 6.22
CA LYS A 547 -18.50 2.59 5.82
C LYS A 547 -18.13 4.07 5.91
N GLN A 548 -17.48 4.50 6.99
CA GLN A 548 -17.04 5.88 7.22
C GLN A 548 -16.11 6.36 6.08
N LYS A 549 -15.22 5.50 5.59
CA LYS A 549 -14.35 5.87 4.47
C LYS A 549 -15.13 6.33 3.23
N TYR A 550 -16.30 5.75 2.96
CA TYR A 550 -17.16 6.12 1.84
C TYR A 550 -17.93 7.42 2.06
N THR A 551 -17.97 7.95 3.29
CA THR A 551 -18.59 9.25 3.59
C THR A 551 -17.57 10.39 3.59
N GLN A 552 -16.28 10.07 3.70
CA GLN A 552 -15.21 11.07 3.79
C GLN A 552 -14.40 11.22 2.50
N VAL A 553 -14.14 10.13 1.76
CA VAL A 553 -13.23 10.16 0.60
C VAL A 553 -13.74 9.36 -0.59
N GLY A 554 -13.31 9.76 -1.79
CA GLY A 554 -13.45 8.96 -3.01
C GLY A 554 -14.68 9.26 -3.88
N GLY A 555 -15.54 10.21 -3.51
CA GLY A 555 -16.68 10.65 -4.34
C GLY A 555 -17.68 9.55 -4.67
N LYS A 556 -17.68 8.45 -3.90
CA LYS A 556 -18.63 7.34 -4.03
C LYS A 556 -19.85 7.62 -3.17
N ARG A 557 -21.01 7.07 -3.54
CA ARG A 557 -22.19 7.09 -2.66
C ARG A 557 -21.95 6.23 -1.42
N PRO A 558 -22.52 6.58 -0.25
CA PRO A 558 -22.50 5.71 0.92
C PRO A 558 -23.29 4.43 0.69
N PHE A 559 -23.03 3.42 1.53
CA PHE A 559 -23.79 2.18 1.53
C PHE A 559 -25.18 2.42 2.11
N GLY A 560 -26.23 2.11 1.35
CA GLY A 560 -27.62 2.32 1.74
C GLY A 560 -28.17 1.23 2.67
N VAL A 561 -27.41 0.83 3.69
CA VAL A 561 -27.77 -0.32 4.54
C VAL A 561 -27.34 -0.16 6.00
N SER A 562 -28.28 -0.44 6.91
CA SER A 562 -28.05 -0.61 8.34
C SER A 562 -28.00 -2.09 8.71
N PHE A 563 -27.21 -2.40 9.73
CA PHE A 563 -26.92 -3.75 10.18
C PHE A 563 -27.30 -3.88 11.65
N LEU A 564 -27.91 -5.00 12.02
CA LEU A 564 -27.92 -5.53 13.38
C LEU A 564 -26.94 -6.69 13.45
N TYR A 565 -26.09 -6.71 14.47
CA TYR A 565 -25.12 -7.77 14.71
C TYR A 565 -25.49 -8.46 16.01
N ALA A 566 -25.76 -9.76 15.95
CA ALA A 566 -26.01 -10.59 17.11
C ALA A 566 -24.86 -11.56 17.26
N GLY A 567 -24.05 -11.42 18.30
CA GLY A 567 -22.89 -12.26 18.51
C GLY A 567 -22.66 -12.62 19.96
N TRP A 568 -21.78 -13.59 20.16
CA TRP A 568 -21.25 -13.94 21.46
C TRP A 568 -19.72 -14.01 21.39
N ASP A 569 -19.05 -13.45 22.38
CA ASP A 569 -17.62 -13.66 22.61
C ASP A 569 -17.33 -13.92 24.09
N ILE A 570 -16.10 -14.36 24.36
CA ILE A 570 -15.65 -14.70 25.71
C ILE A 570 -15.49 -13.50 26.64
N HIS A 571 -15.41 -12.28 26.10
CA HIS A 571 -15.07 -11.08 26.85
C HIS A 571 -16.32 -10.41 27.44
N HIS A 572 -17.38 -10.29 26.63
CA HIS A 572 -18.60 -9.57 26.97
C HIS A 572 -19.86 -10.43 26.84
N GLY A 573 -19.72 -11.70 26.46
CA GLY A 573 -20.85 -12.61 26.28
C GLY A 573 -21.72 -12.20 25.10
N PHE A 574 -23.04 -12.34 25.26
CA PHE A 574 -24.00 -11.94 24.22
C PHE A 574 -24.00 -10.44 24.02
N GLN A 575 -23.85 -10.01 22.77
CA GLN A 575 -23.80 -8.61 22.36
C GLN A 575 -24.67 -8.38 21.14
N LEU A 576 -25.47 -7.31 21.19
CA LEU A 576 -26.28 -6.84 20.07
C LEU A 576 -25.80 -5.44 19.69
N TYR A 577 -25.29 -5.28 18.47
CA TYR A 577 -24.85 -4.00 17.94
C TYR A 577 -25.72 -3.56 16.78
N GLN A 578 -25.80 -2.25 16.56
CA GLN A 578 -26.38 -1.64 15.37
C GLN A 578 -25.33 -0.74 14.70
N SER A 579 -25.27 -0.76 13.37
CA SER A 579 -24.52 0.26 12.60
C SER A 579 -25.35 0.80 11.44
N ASP A 580 -25.04 2.02 11.02
CA ASP A 580 -25.75 2.74 9.96
C ASP A 580 -24.80 3.20 8.84
N PRO A 581 -25.31 3.80 7.74
CA PRO A 581 -24.50 4.28 6.62
C PRO A 581 -23.44 5.32 6.94
N SER A 582 -23.56 6.03 8.07
CA SER A 582 -22.60 7.07 8.46
C SER A 582 -21.25 6.50 8.90
N GLY A 583 -21.21 5.19 9.22
CA GLY A 583 -20.07 4.57 9.88
C GLY A 583 -20.13 4.66 11.40
N ASN A 584 -21.25 5.10 11.98
CA ASN A 584 -21.48 4.96 13.42
C ASN A 584 -21.98 3.57 13.78
N TYR A 585 -21.64 3.12 14.98
CA TYR A 585 -22.18 1.91 15.58
C TYR A 585 -22.40 2.09 17.09
N SER A 586 -23.30 1.30 17.66
CA SER A 586 -23.65 1.34 19.09
C SER A 586 -24.18 -0.01 19.57
N GLY A 587 -23.93 -0.35 20.84
CA GLY A 587 -24.47 -1.55 21.50
C GLY A 587 -25.86 -1.31 22.08
N TRP A 588 -26.71 -2.34 22.06
CA TRP A 588 -28.12 -2.26 22.46
C TRP A 588 -28.57 -3.51 23.23
N PHE A 589 -29.52 -3.34 24.15
CA PHE A 589 -30.27 -4.47 24.72
C PHE A 589 -31.41 -4.91 23.81
N ALA A 590 -32.11 -3.95 23.22
CA ALA A 590 -33.13 -4.16 22.22
C ALA A 590 -33.11 -2.99 21.24
N THR A 591 -33.23 -3.27 19.95
CA THR A 591 -33.30 -2.22 18.92
C THR A 591 -34.04 -2.71 17.68
N CYS A 592 -34.32 -1.78 16.79
CA CYS A 592 -34.98 -1.98 15.52
C CYS A 592 -34.24 -1.19 14.44
N ILE A 593 -34.19 -1.72 13.22
CA ILE A 593 -33.84 -0.97 12.00
C ILE A 593 -34.91 -1.19 10.93
N GLY A 594 -34.97 -0.31 9.95
CA GLY A 594 -35.97 -0.37 8.87
C GLY A 594 -37.25 0.39 9.19
N LYS A 595 -38.34 -0.01 8.53
CA LYS A 595 -39.64 0.65 8.67
C LYS A 595 -40.15 0.62 10.10
N ASN A 596 -40.76 1.74 10.51
CA ASN A 596 -41.38 1.93 11.83
C ASN A 596 -40.41 1.76 13.02
N GLN A 597 -39.09 1.93 12.83
CA GLN A 597 -38.08 1.83 13.89
C GLN A 597 -38.39 2.68 15.13
N GLN A 598 -38.83 3.93 14.96
CA GLN A 598 -39.14 4.82 16.10
C GLN A 598 -40.30 4.28 16.95
N ALA A 599 -41.33 3.73 16.30
CA ALA A 599 -42.47 3.12 16.98
C ALA A 599 -42.02 1.83 17.71
N ALA A 600 -41.22 0.99 17.06
CA ALA A 600 -40.68 -0.24 17.66
C ALA A 600 -39.85 0.05 18.92
N VAL A 601 -38.91 1.00 18.83
CA VAL A 601 -38.09 1.42 19.97
C VAL A 601 -38.95 2.01 21.09
N SER A 602 -39.99 2.76 20.76
CA SER A 602 -40.93 3.30 21.76
C SER A 602 -41.71 2.18 22.46
N GLN A 603 -42.12 1.14 21.74
CA GLN A 603 -42.76 -0.04 22.33
C GLN A 603 -41.79 -0.81 23.24
N PHE A 604 -40.54 -1.03 22.83
CA PHE A 604 -39.52 -1.64 23.70
C PHE A 604 -39.32 -0.86 25.01
N LYS A 605 -39.35 0.48 24.96
CA LYS A 605 -39.25 1.33 26.15
C LYS A 605 -40.49 1.24 27.05
N GLN A 606 -41.70 1.17 26.47
CA GLN A 606 -42.96 1.10 27.21
C GLN A 606 -43.11 -0.20 28.01
N GLU A 607 -42.59 -1.32 27.48
CA GLU A 607 -42.66 -2.64 28.13
C GLU A 607 -41.61 -2.79 29.28
N LYS A 608 -41.08 -1.67 29.78
CA LYS A 608 -40.08 -1.52 30.87
C LYS A 608 -38.74 -2.23 30.61
N LEU A 609 -37.80 -1.46 30.03
CA LEU A 609 -36.44 -1.89 29.69
C LEU A 609 -35.60 -2.43 30.88
N ASP A 610 -35.89 -1.99 32.12
CA ASP A 610 -35.21 -2.47 33.34
C ASP A 610 -35.33 -4.00 33.53
N SER A 611 -36.35 -4.60 32.91
CA SER A 611 -36.54 -6.05 32.89
C SER A 611 -35.75 -6.77 31.80
N VAL A 612 -35.34 -6.09 30.71
CA VAL A 612 -34.73 -6.72 29.53
C VAL A 612 -33.33 -7.26 29.84
N GLU A 613 -32.58 -6.57 30.70
CA GLU A 613 -31.25 -7.03 31.15
C GLU A 613 -31.31 -8.35 31.94
N ASN A 614 -32.44 -8.64 32.58
CA ASN A 614 -32.67 -9.87 33.35
C ASN A 614 -33.85 -10.70 32.82
N MET A 615 -34.25 -10.47 31.58
CA MET A 615 -35.39 -11.15 30.96
C MET A 615 -35.01 -12.57 30.57
N SER A 616 -35.93 -13.51 30.79
CA SER A 616 -35.76 -14.86 30.28
C SER A 616 -35.76 -14.86 28.75
N PHE A 617 -35.04 -15.80 28.14
CA PHE A 617 -35.01 -15.91 26.67
C PHE A 617 -36.41 -16.10 26.06
N GLU A 618 -37.32 -16.81 26.74
CA GLU A 618 -38.69 -17.03 26.27
C GLU A 618 -39.57 -15.77 26.39
N ASP A 619 -39.38 -14.97 27.43
CA ASP A 619 -40.09 -13.68 27.53
C ASP A 619 -39.60 -12.68 26.49
N ALA A 620 -38.31 -12.72 26.14
CA ALA A 620 -37.74 -11.91 25.06
C ALA A 620 -38.36 -12.27 23.70
N LYS A 621 -38.60 -13.55 23.42
CA LYS A 621 -39.34 -14.01 22.22
C LYS A 621 -40.76 -13.47 22.17
N LYS A 622 -41.48 -13.49 23.30
CA LYS A 622 -42.84 -12.93 23.37
C LYS A 622 -42.82 -11.41 23.15
N LEU A 623 -41.87 -10.71 23.76
CA LEU A 623 -41.73 -9.26 23.64
C LEU A 623 -41.48 -8.83 22.19
N ILE A 624 -40.48 -9.42 21.53
CA ILE A 624 -40.13 -9.05 20.15
C ILE A 624 -41.27 -9.38 19.17
N MET A 625 -42.00 -10.48 19.35
CA MET A 625 -43.19 -10.80 18.55
C MET A 625 -44.35 -9.82 18.80
N LYS A 626 -44.57 -9.39 20.05
CA LYS A 626 -45.54 -8.36 20.39
C LYS A 626 -45.21 -7.01 19.74
N VAL A 627 -43.93 -6.60 19.78
CA VAL A 627 -43.45 -5.37 19.14
C VAL A 627 -43.57 -5.45 17.62
N LEU A 628 -43.21 -6.60 17.03
CA LEU A 628 -43.35 -6.85 15.60
C LEU A 628 -44.81 -6.72 15.14
N SER A 629 -45.76 -7.37 15.82
CA SER A 629 -47.18 -7.28 15.46
C SER A 629 -47.76 -5.87 15.54
N LYS A 630 -47.24 -5.02 16.44
CA LYS A 630 -47.65 -3.61 16.55
C LYS A 630 -47.01 -2.70 15.49
N THR A 631 -45.90 -3.14 14.88
CA THR A 631 -45.09 -2.32 13.97
C THR A 631 -45.24 -2.70 12.52
N LEU A 632 -45.71 -3.91 12.22
CA LEU A 632 -46.06 -4.34 10.87
C LEU A 632 -47.41 -3.76 10.43
N ASP A 633 -47.50 -3.30 9.18
CA ASP A 633 -48.76 -2.84 8.58
C ASP A 633 -49.74 -4.01 8.30
N LYS A 634 -49.18 -5.21 8.11
CA LYS A 634 -49.92 -6.44 7.81
C LYS A 634 -49.67 -7.44 8.93
N LYS A 635 -50.66 -8.32 9.16
CA LYS A 635 -50.49 -9.42 10.12
C LYS A 635 -49.20 -10.21 9.83
N PRO A 636 -48.43 -10.60 10.87
CA PRO A 636 -47.29 -11.47 10.69
C PRO A 636 -47.74 -12.79 10.06
N SER A 637 -46.95 -13.31 9.12
CA SER A 637 -47.13 -14.64 8.55
C SER A 637 -45.77 -15.29 8.36
N VAL A 638 -45.71 -16.62 8.37
CA VAL A 638 -44.43 -17.34 8.34
C VAL A 638 -43.63 -17.05 7.06
N GLU A 639 -44.30 -16.92 5.92
CA GLU A 639 -43.68 -16.56 4.65
C GLU A 639 -42.98 -15.20 4.68
N ARG A 640 -43.46 -14.28 5.53
CA ARG A 640 -42.96 -12.90 5.65
C ARG A 640 -41.89 -12.73 6.71
N LEU A 641 -41.58 -13.74 7.51
CA LEU A 641 -40.64 -13.63 8.61
C LEU A 641 -39.41 -14.50 8.40
N GLU A 642 -38.25 -13.94 8.72
CA GLU A 642 -37.03 -14.69 9.00
C GLU A 642 -36.72 -14.54 10.48
N VAL A 643 -36.48 -15.67 11.15
CA VAL A 643 -36.23 -15.70 12.59
C VAL A 643 -34.98 -16.50 12.88
N ALA A 644 -34.10 -15.93 13.70
CA ALA A 644 -32.86 -16.57 14.12
C ALA A 644 -32.63 -16.38 15.62
N GLU A 645 -32.10 -17.42 16.26
CA GLU A 645 -31.67 -17.40 17.64
C GLU A 645 -30.19 -17.75 17.77
N LEU A 646 -29.52 -17.08 18.70
CA LEU A 646 -28.16 -17.33 19.10
C LEU A 646 -28.18 -17.51 20.63
N ARG A 647 -27.93 -18.74 21.12
CA ARG A 647 -28.15 -19.11 22.53
C ARG A 647 -27.01 -19.95 23.09
N MET A 648 -26.89 -19.98 24.42
CA MET A 648 -25.96 -20.88 25.10
C MET A 648 -26.66 -22.22 25.38
N VAL A 649 -26.12 -23.33 24.86
CA VAL A 649 -26.62 -24.68 25.16
C VAL A 649 -25.45 -25.56 25.57
N ASN A 650 -25.49 -26.09 26.80
CA ASN A 650 -24.44 -26.96 27.34
C ASN A 650 -23.03 -26.34 27.25
N GLY A 651 -22.91 -25.03 27.50
CA GLY A 651 -21.65 -24.29 27.43
C GLY A 651 -21.15 -23.97 26.01
N ASN A 652 -21.93 -24.27 24.97
CA ASN A 652 -21.60 -23.94 23.58
C ASN A 652 -22.59 -22.94 23.00
N VAL A 653 -22.09 -22.00 22.21
CA VAL A 653 -22.94 -21.09 21.43
C VAL A 653 -23.58 -21.86 20.29
N VAL A 654 -24.92 -21.92 20.30
CA VAL A 654 -25.72 -22.54 19.26
C VAL A 654 -26.45 -21.46 18.49
N MET A 655 -26.20 -21.45 17.17
CA MET A 655 -26.83 -20.58 16.21
C MET A 655 -27.85 -21.36 15.39
N ARG A 656 -29.11 -20.94 15.41
CA ARG A 656 -30.19 -21.64 14.73
C ARG A 656 -31.11 -20.67 14.02
N PHE A 657 -31.48 -21.01 12.80
CA PHE A 657 -32.63 -20.40 12.13
C PHE A 657 -33.86 -21.23 12.46
N LEU A 658 -34.94 -20.57 12.85
CA LEU A 658 -36.15 -21.28 13.26
C LEU A 658 -36.87 -21.84 12.01
N PRO A 659 -37.32 -23.11 12.04
CA PRO A 659 -38.12 -23.67 10.97
C PRO A 659 -39.53 -23.05 10.96
N THR A 660 -40.21 -23.16 9.82
CA THR A 660 -41.56 -22.64 9.56
C THR A 660 -42.56 -22.99 10.67
N GLU A 661 -42.52 -24.23 11.18
CA GLU A 661 -43.42 -24.72 12.24
C GLU A 661 -43.22 -23.98 13.57
N GLU A 662 -41.96 -23.74 13.97
CA GLU A 662 -41.66 -23.00 15.20
C GLU A 662 -42.01 -21.52 15.07
N VAL A 663 -41.84 -20.94 13.88
CA VAL A 663 -42.25 -19.55 13.61
C VAL A 663 -43.77 -19.42 13.66
N GLN A 664 -44.52 -20.39 13.11
CA GLN A 664 -45.99 -20.40 13.20
C GLN A 664 -46.45 -20.46 14.66
N ALA A 665 -45.87 -21.35 15.46
CA ALA A 665 -46.20 -21.47 16.89
C ALA A 665 -45.96 -20.16 17.67
N LEU A 666 -44.91 -19.40 17.32
CA LEU A 666 -44.64 -18.08 17.92
C LEU A 666 -45.68 -17.02 17.51
N ILE A 667 -46.18 -17.07 16.28
CA ILE A 667 -47.24 -16.18 15.81
C ILE A 667 -48.54 -16.50 16.55
N ASP A 668 -48.92 -17.78 16.61
CA ASP A 668 -50.16 -18.24 17.24
C ASP A 668 -50.18 -17.89 18.74
N ALA A 669 -49.10 -18.18 19.46
CA ALA A 669 -48.97 -17.87 20.89
C ALA A 669 -49.09 -16.36 21.18
N ASN A 670 -48.65 -15.51 20.25
CA ASN A 670 -48.76 -14.05 20.38
C ASN A 670 -50.18 -13.54 20.06
N GLU A 671 -50.91 -14.19 19.15
CA GLU A 671 -52.33 -13.89 18.89
C GLU A 671 -53.22 -14.31 20.09
N GLU A 672 -52.97 -15.48 20.68
CA GLU A 672 -53.66 -15.95 21.88
C GLU A 672 -53.46 -14.99 23.07
N ALA A 673 -52.22 -14.55 23.31
CA ALA A 673 -51.90 -13.60 24.38
C ALA A 673 -52.50 -12.20 24.18
N GLY A 674 -52.85 -11.83 22.93
CA GLY A 674 -53.47 -10.55 22.58
C GLY A 674 -55.00 -10.54 22.67
N THR A 675 -55.64 -11.69 22.88
CA THR A 675 -57.10 -11.81 22.97
C THR A 675 -57.52 -11.59 24.43
N PRO A 676 -58.33 -10.56 24.76
CA PRO A 676 -58.81 -10.40 26.13
C PRO A 676 -59.67 -11.61 26.51
N ALA A 677 -59.40 -12.22 27.67
CA ALA A 677 -60.22 -13.30 28.21
C ALA A 677 -61.68 -12.84 28.30
N VAL A 678 -62.57 -13.59 27.63
CA VAL A 678 -64.02 -13.32 27.54
C VAL A 678 -64.69 -13.43 28.90
#